data_AF-A0A1J7BY63-F1
#
_entry.id   AF-A0A1J7BY63-F1
#
_cell.length_a   1.000
_cell.length_b   1.000
_cell.length_c   1.000
_cell.angle_alpha   90.00
_cell.angle_beta   90.00
_cell.angle_gamma   90.00
#
_symmetry.space_group_name_H-M   'P 1'
#
loop_
_entity.id
_entity.type
_entity.pdbx_description
1 polymer ?
#
loop_
_entity_poly.entity_id
_entity_poly.type
_entity_poly.pdbx_seq_one_letter_code
_entity_poly.pdbx_strand_id
1 'polypeptide(L)'
;MINKIFTLILALTSGLSFSQNIDPIYFDKKWKETSKENASFYRIKPSKKVGDLVLIEDFYINNTPQFQGYSLQSDENNYAGDIVWYDENGFDLSVYQFYNNTSSSVLTYYYPNGKRLKTIQYKNGKKDGEHIVYHQDGTILIKGKYSKGQPIEGDFEEVRNWEDYRSNNSDREANEEKEGLTKMTVPVMVDDYSAGTKKKAIKKIIKSKIFWINSKQLAQEIWYDIEYDQLHPFKQVNYDQAGKVLQTINESDFKEYRNNILKGIIYEYYVQNQFAAAIKSKTSYEGGEKSGEEIKYYPNGKIQKFTKYIDGKIVGDETFYDKDGTVMKKRTYKDGKPFDGNFDENLFWSLVSNANYVKGLREGEAIVKTDSDSIVAKGIYKNDKPYTGTFIVKTGEDIHELINVKNFKKNGLQKVFNYNIDDVNKTYNCLNDVVDGETIFYEDGEVTGKLEYKNGLPYNGKLVESNTAIVYKNGSVAEEIFYRSKYDRTEENNVLKSVYFENGKRTKIVNRSFLITSDKKDSYEGVYKNDKPYSGYFATDFNEFNHVDYYENGVIKYQYSNNYLENLEKYQYPNYDIKSTYKDGKIVDGPEYIKSERQFISKYWKNGVLTSYDIDLFAMHYFNRFHFDLKDKAIEITIFNSKKKAEIVIEKQGSKNSSKLIVGKKTLMSKSSVELNNTLSSDIAENILYYESDNEVLAKMISFEKHNLKDSEEDNSQEFTIITNLFISHINDNETIEANFNKIAEEFSTKKALETLLRGGEETGVLARLWFNKEKKPDFGILIEKNKNEMYDLKSFLKGKVLGEKKNVIFKDIRKEIDILEKKIKEDFK
;
A
#
# COMPACT_ATOMS: atom_id res chain seq x y z
N MET A 1 -69.90 72.66 54.86
CA MET A 1 -70.16 71.67 53.79
C MET A 1 -68.85 71.51 52.99
N ILE A 2 -67.85 70.78 53.53
CA ILE A 2 -67.53 69.33 53.41
C ILE A 2 -66.78 69.05 52.07
N ASN A 3 -65.44 69.22 52.04
CA ASN A 3 -64.29 68.27 52.21
C ASN A 3 -63.87 67.51 50.92
N LYS A 4 -62.72 67.86 50.29
CA LYS A 4 -61.36 67.20 50.31
C LYS A 4 -61.30 65.79 49.65
N ILE A 5 -60.32 65.28 48.87
CA ILE A 5 -58.97 65.64 48.36
C ILE A 5 -58.55 64.53 47.33
N PHE A 6 -57.78 64.91 46.28
CA PHE A 6 -56.73 64.24 45.46
C PHE A 6 -56.75 62.77 44.94
N THR A 7 -55.88 62.61 43.91
CA THR A 7 -55.23 61.43 43.29
C THR A 7 -56.03 60.67 42.23
N LEU A 8 -55.55 60.36 41.02
CA LEU A 8 -54.20 60.39 40.44
C LEU A 8 -54.34 60.47 38.90
N ILE A 9 -53.70 61.46 38.29
CA ILE A 9 -53.34 61.48 36.86
C ILE A 9 -52.06 60.65 36.74
N LEU A 10 -52.15 59.41 36.25
CA LEU A 10 -51.03 58.64 35.67
C LEU A 10 -51.58 57.30 35.12
N ALA A 11 -50.94 56.76 34.07
CA ALA A 11 -51.22 55.48 33.39
C ALA A 11 -52.16 55.52 32.18
N LEU A 12 -51.86 56.38 31.21
CA LEU A 12 -52.29 56.19 29.80
C LEU A 12 -51.14 56.53 28.84
N THR A 13 -49.93 56.04 29.16
CA THR A 13 -48.76 56.02 28.27
C THR A 13 -47.84 54.86 28.66
N SER A 14 -48.19 53.63 28.26
CA SER A 14 -47.23 52.51 28.23
C SER A 14 -47.70 51.45 27.22
N GLY A 15 -47.66 51.85 25.96
CA GLY A 15 -47.82 50.97 24.79
C GLY A 15 -46.88 51.37 23.66
N LEU A 16 -45.82 52.13 23.95
CA LEU A 16 -44.65 52.16 23.09
C LEU A 16 -43.88 50.89 23.41
N SER A 17 -44.08 49.85 22.61
CA SER A 17 -43.07 48.80 22.52
C SER A 17 -41.79 49.50 22.12
N PHE A 18 -40.85 49.63 23.05
CA PHE A 18 -39.46 49.91 22.74
C PHE A 18 -38.96 48.77 21.86
N SER A 19 -39.17 48.88 20.54
CA SER A 19 -38.25 48.24 19.61
C SER A 19 -36.96 49.04 19.76
N GLN A 20 -36.03 48.52 20.55
CA GLN A 20 -34.66 48.99 20.47
C GLN A 20 -34.22 48.75 19.03
N ASN A 21 -34.16 49.80 18.22
CA ASN A 21 -33.39 49.77 16.98
C ASN A 21 -31.94 49.58 17.41
N ILE A 22 -31.49 48.33 17.39
CA ILE A 22 -30.12 47.97 17.70
C ILE A 22 -29.42 47.94 16.35
N ASP A 23 -28.46 48.85 16.18
CA ASP A 23 -27.72 48.98 14.93
C ASP A 23 -26.95 47.67 14.64
N PRO A 24 -27.00 47.16 13.39
CA PRO A 24 -26.15 46.06 12.97
C PRO A 24 -24.67 46.39 13.16
N ILE A 25 -23.86 45.35 13.39
CA ILE A 25 -22.40 45.48 13.30
C ILE A 25 -22.02 45.26 11.84
N TYR A 26 -21.21 46.16 11.27
CA TYR A 26 -20.80 46.12 9.87
C TYR A 26 -19.35 45.66 9.73
N PHE A 27 -19.05 44.86 8.70
CA PHE A 27 -17.73 44.29 8.45
C PHE A 27 -17.26 44.54 7.02
N ASP A 28 -15.95 44.77 6.85
CA ASP A 28 -15.30 44.84 5.54
C ASP A 28 -15.08 43.44 4.92
N LYS A 29 -14.48 43.37 3.73
CA LYS A 29 -14.17 42.09 3.04
C LYS A 29 -13.22 41.17 3.83
N LYS A 30 -12.53 41.68 4.85
CA LYS A 30 -11.59 40.95 5.71
C LYS A 30 -12.21 40.64 7.09
N TRP A 31 -13.53 40.78 7.24
CA TRP A 31 -14.25 40.58 8.50
C TRP A 31 -13.79 41.50 9.64
N LYS A 32 -13.28 42.69 9.31
CA LYS A 32 -12.98 43.73 10.31
C LYS A 32 -14.15 44.68 10.45
N GLU A 33 -14.51 45.03 11.69
CA GLU A 33 -15.56 46.01 11.97
C GLU A 33 -15.28 47.34 11.25
N THR A 34 -16.31 47.91 10.64
CA THR A 34 -16.20 49.12 9.80
C THR A 34 -17.52 49.91 9.80
N SER A 35 -17.56 51.03 9.08
CA SER A 35 -18.79 51.80 8.88
C SER A 35 -19.67 51.17 7.80
N LYS A 36 -20.99 51.46 7.83
CA LYS A 36 -21.96 50.92 6.85
C LYS A 36 -21.56 51.18 5.40
N GLU A 37 -20.97 52.34 5.12
CA GLU A 37 -20.58 52.76 3.78
C GLU A 37 -19.42 51.93 3.19
N ASN A 38 -18.57 51.39 4.07
CA ASN A 38 -17.40 50.58 3.69
C ASN A 38 -17.64 49.07 3.89
N ALA A 39 -18.84 48.70 4.33
CA ALA A 39 -19.20 47.35 4.70
C ALA A 39 -19.43 46.47 3.47
N SER A 40 -18.95 45.24 3.55
CA SER A 40 -19.35 44.15 2.65
C SER A 40 -20.35 43.21 3.32
N PHE A 41 -20.34 43.14 4.64
CA PHE A 41 -21.22 42.29 5.45
C PHE A 41 -21.80 43.04 6.65
N TYR A 42 -22.88 42.54 7.22
CA TYR A 42 -23.37 42.98 8.51
C TYR A 42 -23.96 41.82 9.32
N ARG A 43 -23.92 41.95 10.65
CA ARG A 43 -24.46 41.00 11.62
C ARG A 43 -25.64 41.61 12.37
N ILE A 44 -26.72 40.85 12.51
CA ILE A 44 -27.87 41.27 13.33
C ILE A 44 -27.50 41.19 14.82
N LYS A 45 -27.74 42.28 15.57
CA LYS A 45 -27.64 42.34 17.03
C LYS A 45 -28.98 42.82 17.65
N PRO A 46 -29.33 42.36 18.87
CA PRO A 46 -28.61 41.37 19.66
C PRO A 46 -28.93 39.98 19.09
N SER A 47 -27.89 39.16 18.98
CA SER A 47 -28.03 37.78 18.50
C SER A 47 -28.92 36.97 19.45
N LYS A 48 -29.73 36.04 18.91
CA LYS A 48 -30.62 35.20 19.72
C LYS A 48 -29.79 34.28 20.62
N LYS A 49 -30.04 34.27 21.94
CA LYS A 49 -29.31 33.42 22.90
C LYS A 49 -30.10 32.15 23.24
N VAL A 50 -29.42 31.02 23.32
CA VAL A 50 -29.99 29.72 23.71
C VAL A 50 -29.00 28.99 24.63
N GLY A 51 -29.26 28.99 25.94
CA GLY A 51 -28.30 28.49 26.93
C GLY A 51 -26.97 29.22 26.81
N ASP A 52 -25.88 28.48 26.65
CA ASP A 52 -24.51 29.01 26.47
C ASP A 52 -24.19 29.37 25.01
N LEU A 53 -25.15 29.21 24.10
CA LEU A 53 -24.99 29.48 22.67
C LEU A 53 -25.60 30.83 22.26
N VAL A 54 -25.07 31.35 21.16
CA VAL A 54 -25.58 32.50 20.43
C VAL A 54 -25.80 32.10 18.96
N LEU A 55 -26.95 32.48 18.40
CA LEU A 55 -27.23 32.31 16.97
C LEU A 55 -26.62 33.49 16.21
N ILE A 56 -25.60 33.20 15.41
CA ILE A 56 -25.01 34.16 14.48
C ILE A 56 -25.83 34.16 13.19
N GLU A 57 -26.21 35.36 12.74
CA GLU A 57 -26.91 35.62 11.48
C GLU A 57 -26.20 36.78 10.79
N ASP A 58 -25.41 36.46 9.75
CA ASP A 58 -24.66 37.42 8.95
C ASP A 58 -25.25 37.53 7.55
N PHE A 59 -25.14 38.73 6.98
CA PHE A 59 -25.71 39.10 5.69
C PHE A 59 -24.69 39.85 4.86
N TYR A 60 -24.74 39.68 3.55
CA TYR A 60 -24.11 40.59 2.62
C TYR A 60 -24.79 41.97 2.69
N ILE A 61 -24.08 43.03 2.29
CA ILE A 61 -24.61 44.41 2.35
C ILE A 61 -25.87 44.62 1.48
N ASN A 62 -26.14 43.73 0.53
CA ASN A 62 -27.36 43.70 -0.27
C ASN A 62 -28.56 43.01 0.44
N ASN A 63 -28.42 42.67 1.72
CA ASN A 63 -29.38 41.94 2.57
C ASN A 63 -29.57 40.45 2.23
N THR A 64 -28.74 39.88 1.37
CA THR A 64 -28.70 38.43 1.15
C THR A 64 -28.07 37.75 2.37
N PRO A 65 -28.60 36.62 2.88
CA PRO A 65 -27.95 35.85 3.93
C PRO A 65 -26.52 35.48 3.52
N GLN A 66 -25.59 35.48 4.46
CA GLN A 66 -24.19 35.10 4.26
C GLN A 66 -23.80 33.92 5.15
N PHE A 67 -24.28 33.90 6.40
CA PHE A 67 -24.02 32.82 7.35
C PHE A 67 -25.16 32.67 8.37
N GLN A 68 -25.47 31.43 8.74
CA GLN A 68 -26.29 31.13 9.92
C GLN A 68 -25.73 29.92 10.66
N GLY A 69 -25.55 30.05 11.98
CA GLY A 69 -25.03 28.98 12.82
C GLY A 69 -25.04 29.33 14.31
N TYR A 70 -24.99 28.32 15.16
CA TYR A 70 -24.82 28.53 16.60
C TYR A 70 -23.34 28.46 16.98
N SER A 71 -22.89 29.39 17.81
CA SER A 71 -21.57 29.37 18.45
C SER A 71 -21.65 29.57 19.96
N LEU A 72 -20.59 29.23 20.68
CA LEU A 72 -20.49 29.50 22.12
C LEU A 72 -20.41 31.01 22.38
N GLN A 73 -21.08 31.47 23.44
CA GLN A 73 -20.98 32.87 23.87
C GLN A 73 -19.56 33.27 24.31
N SER A 74 -18.77 32.30 24.79
CA SER A 74 -17.37 32.50 25.20
C SER A 74 -16.39 32.56 24.03
N ASP A 75 -16.74 31.97 22.88
CA ASP A 75 -15.90 31.93 21.69
C ASP A 75 -16.79 31.75 20.44
N GLU A 76 -16.91 32.81 19.64
CA GLU A 76 -17.73 32.81 18.44
C GLU A 76 -17.21 31.86 17.33
N ASN A 77 -15.98 31.33 17.45
CA ASN A 77 -15.41 30.35 16.53
C ASN A 77 -15.71 28.89 16.91
N ASN A 78 -16.30 28.66 18.10
CA ASN A 78 -16.68 27.32 18.54
C ASN A 78 -18.16 27.07 18.22
N TYR A 79 -18.41 26.27 17.18
CA TYR A 79 -19.74 26.02 16.65
C TYR A 79 -20.43 24.82 17.30
N ALA A 80 -21.76 24.81 17.25
CA ALA A 80 -22.61 23.70 17.66
C ALA A 80 -23.78 23.50 16.67
N GLY A 81 -24.07 22.25 16.33
CA GLY A 81 -25.17 21.92 15.42
C GLY A 81 -24.87 22.21 13.94
N ASP A 82 -25.90 22.50 13.16
CA ASP A 82 -25.75 22.76 11.73
C ASP A 82 -25.30 24.21 11.50
N ILE A 83 -24.36 24.42 10.58
CA ILE A 83 -23.93 25.76 10.15
C ILE A 83 -23.96 25.86 8.64
N VAL A 84 -24.43 26.99 8.11
CA VAL A 84 -24.68 27.21 6.68
C VAL A 84 -24.05 28.52 6.24
N TRP A 85 -23.33 28.49 5.12
CA TRP A 85 -22.89 29.67 4.38
C TRP A 85 -23.62 29.78 3.06
N TYR A 86 -23.80 31.01 2.59
CA TYR A 86 -24.47 31.32 1.34
C TYR A 86 -23.56 32.16 0.43
N ASP A 87 -23.76 32.03 -0.89
CA ASP A 87 -23.13 32.90 -1.87
C ASP A 87 -23.83 34.27 -1.94
N GLU A 88 -23.27 35.22 -2.70
CA GLU A 88 -23.84 36.58 -2.87
C GLU A 88 -25.26 36.59 -3.49
N ASN A 89 -25.66 35.49 -4.14
CA ASN A 89 -27.00 35.29 -4.71
C ASN A 89 -27.97 34.65 -3.70
N GLY A 90 -27.48 34.20 -2.55
CA GLY A 90 -28.26 33.60 -1.46
C GLY A 90 -28.44 32.09 -1.58
N PHE A 91 -27.70 31.43 -2.46
CA PHE A 91 -27.68 29.97 -2.57
C PHE A 91 -26.73 29.35 -1.56
N ASP A 92 -27.06 28.16 -1.06
CA ASP A 92 -26.23 27.43 -0.10
C ASP A 92 -24.87 27.13 -0.73
N LEU A 93 -23.82 27.67 -0.12
CA LEU A 93 -22.43 27.48 -0.54
C LEU A 93 -21.79 26.30 0.18
N SER A 94 -22.05 26.16 1.48
CA SER A 94 -21.50 25.09 2.31
C SER A 94 -22.37 24.87 3.54
N VAL A 95 -22.52 23.60 3.94
CA VAL A 95 -23.21 23.22 5.17
C VAL A 95 -22.39 22.19 5.92
N TYR A 96 -22.17 22.43 7.21
CA TYR A 96 -21.49 21.48 8.10
C TYR A 96 -22.33 21.16 9.33
N GLN A 97 -22.06 20.02 9.96
CA GLN A 97 -22.66 19.63 11.23
C GLN A 97 -21.56 19.49 12.28
N PHE A 98 -21.72 20.17 13.41
CA PHE A 98 -20.81 20.18 14.55
C PHE A 98 -21.44 19.44 15.73
N TYR A 99 -20.60 18.85 16.57
CA TYR A 99 -21.08 18.30 17.83
C TYR A 99 -21.72 19.40 18.69
N ASN A 100 -22.93 19.15 19.18
CA ASN A 100 -23.59 20.02 20.16
C ASN A 100 -23.39 19.46 21.57
N ASN A 101 -22.23 19.76 22.17
CA ASN A 101 -21.86 19.33 23.52
C ASN A 101 -22.41 20.26 24.62
N THR A 102 -23.37 21.13 24.28
CA THR A 102 -23.94 22.10 25.22
C THR A 102 -25.18 21.57 25.94
N SER A 103 -25.63 22.30 26.96
CA SER A 103 -26.88 22.02 27.67
C SER A 103 -28.14 22.21 26.80
N SER A 104 -28.02 22.91 25.67
CA SER A 104 -29.12 23.21 24.76
C SER A 104 -29.42 22.01 23.85
N SER A 105 -30.34 21.15 24.28
CA SER A 105 -30.73 19.93 23.55
C SER A 105 -31.60 20.19 22.31
N VAL A 106 -32.09 21.41 22.09
CA VAL A 106 -32.91 21.76 20.92
C VAL A 106 -32.39 23.05 20.28
N LEU A 107 -32.04 22.99 19.00
CA LEU A 107 -31.60 24.14 18.22
C LEU A 107 -32.63 24.50 17.15
N THR A 108 -32.87 25.80 16.96
CA THR A 108 -33.88 26.33 16.02
C THR A 108 -33.24 27.26 15.01
N TYR A 109 -33.42 26.98 13.73
CA TYR A 109 -32.90 27.76 12.61
C TYR A 109 -34.02 28.58 11.97
N TYR A 110 -33.67 29.66 11.29
CA TYR A 110 -34.62 30.67 10.84
C TYR A 110 -34.43 31.03 9.37
N TYR A 111 -35.55 31.31 8.71
CA TYR A 111 -35.56 32.00 7.43
C TYR A 111 -35.03 33.44 7.59
N PRO A 112 -34.56 34.08 6.50
CA PRO A 112 -34.11 35.48 6.54
C PRO A 112 -35.16 36.48 7.04
N ASN A 113 -36.45 36.13 6.90
CA ASN A 113 -37.57 36.91 7.42
C ASN A 113 -37.84 36.69 8.93
N GLY A 114 -36.97 35.95 9.62
CA GLY A 114 -37.07 35.65 11.06
C GLY A 114 -38.06 34.54 11.43
N LYS A 115 -38.78 33.96 10.46
CA LYS A 115 -39.67 32.82 10.73
C LYS A 115 -38.89 31.52 10.91
N ARG A 116 -39.47 30.56 11.63
CA ARG A 116 -38.84 29.27 11.91
C ARG A 116 -38.65 28.48 10.60
N LEU A 117 -37.41 28.05 10.35
CA LEU A 117 -37.02 27.19 9.23
C LEU A 117 -37.01 25.73 9.66
N LYS A 118 -36.23 25.39 10.69
CA LYS A 118 -36.15 24.01 11.21
C LYS A 118 -35.82 23.94 12.69
N THR A 119 -36.15 22.82 13.32
CA THR A 119 -35.80 22.50 14.72
C THR A 119 -35.18 21.11 14.79
N ILE A 120 -34.10 20.98 15.54
CA ILE A 120 -33.32 19.73 15.64
C ILE A 120 -33.03 19.43 17.11
N GLN A 121 -33.28 18.19 17.52
CA GLN A 121 -32.95 17.69 18.86
C GLN A 121 -31.59 16.99 18.89
N TYR A 122 -30.86 17.17 19.99
CA TYR A 122 -29.52 16.66 20.23
C TYR A 122 -29.41 15.95 21.58
N LYS A 123 -28.61 14.89 21.62
CA LYS A 123 -28.21 14.18 22.84
C LYS A 123 -26.78 13.68 22.68
N ASN A 124 -25.95 13.87 23.69
CA ASN A 124 -24.53 13.48 23.67
C ASN A 124 -23.78 13.99 22.43
N GLY A 125 -23.94 15.27 22.09
CA GLY A 125 -23.24 15.87 20.95
C GLY A 125 -23.89 15.62 19.58
N LYS A 126 -24.65 14.54 19.39
CA LYS A 126 -25.22 14.15 18.09
C LYS A 126 -26.73 14.41 18.01
N LYS A 127 -27.27 14.49 16.78
CA LYS A 127 -28.72 14.56 16.54
C LYS A 127 -29.41 13.32 17.14
N ASP A 128 -30.38 13.53 18.03
CA ASP A 128 -31.10 12.46 18.71
C ASP A 128 -32.46 12.98 19.15
N GLY A 129 -33.53 12.47 18.54
CA GLY A 129 -34.90 12.98 18.68
C GLY A 129 -35.46 13.58 17.40
N GLU A 130 -36.40 14.52 17.52
CA GLU A 130 -37.14 15.07 16.38
C GLU A 130 -36.30 16.04 15.52
N HIS A 131 -36.48 15.93 14.21
CA HIS A 131 -36.04 16.88 13.18
C HIS A 131 -37.26 17.36 12.40
N ILE A 132 -37.54 18.65 12.44
CA ILE A 132 -38.74 19.23 11.84
C ILE A 132 -38.35 20.42 10.95
N VAL A 133 -38.81 20.43 9.71
CA VAL A 133 -38.66 21.58 8.78
C VAL A 133 -40.03 22.18 8.50
N TYR A 134 -40.10 23.50 8.55
CA TYR A 134 -41.31 24.30 8.42
C TYR A 134 -41.27 25.08 7.12
N HIS A 135 -42.42 25.28 6.50
CA HIS A 135 -42.65 26.28 5.47
C HIS A 135 -42.73 27.68 6.10
N GLN A 136 -42.54 28.74 5.30
CA GLN A 136 -42.60 30.13 5.78
C GLN A 136 -43.98 30.56 6.32
N ASP A 137 -45.04 29.79 6.11
CA ASP A 137 -46.36 30.03 6.73
C ASP A 137 -46.55 29.25 8.05
N GLY A 138 -45.55 28.48 8.48
CA GLY A 138 -45.57 27.64 9.68
C GLY A 138 -46.04 26.20 9.45
N THR A 139 -46.46 25.84 8.22
CA THR A 139 -46.83 24.45 7.90
C THR A 139 -45.61 23.53 8.05
N ILE A 140 -45.77 22.38 8.69
CA ILE A 140 -44.69 21.37 8.76
C ILE A 140 -44.58 20.69 7.38
N LEU A 141 -43.40 20.74 6.78
CA LEU A 141 -43.10 20.09 5.50
C LEU A 141 -42.41 18.74 5.70
N ILE A 142 -41.54 18.65 6.70
CA ILE A 142 -40.70 17.49 6.97
C ILE A 142 -40.74 17.20 8.46
N LYS A 143 -40.91 15.92 8.81
CA LYS A 143 -40.79 15.42 10.18
C LYS A 143 -40.07 14.07 10.16
N GLY A 144 -38.91 14.01 10.81
CA GLY A 144 -38.07 12.84 10.92
C GLY A 144 -37.54 12.65 12.34
N LYS A 145 -36.97 11.48 12.61
CA LYS A 145 -36.40 11.13 13.92
C LYS A 145 -34.98 10.58 13.76
N TYR A 146 -34.06 11.12 14.55
CA TYR A 146 -32.68 10.63 14.67
C TYR A 146 -32.50 9.84 15.97
N SER A 147 -31.53 8.91 15.98
CA SER A 147 -30.98 8.30 17.18
C SER A 147 -29.47 8.19 17.04
N LYS A 148 -28.72 8.73 18.01
CA LYS A 148 -27.24 8.77 17.97
C LYS A 148 -26.64 9.28 16.65
N GLY A 149 -27.30 10.23 16.00
CA GLY A 149 -26.93 10.79 14.70
C GLY A 149 -27.54 10.08 13.49
N GLN A 150 -27.96 8.81 13.62
CA GLN A 150 -28.52 8.02 12.52
C GLN A 150 -30.01 8.33 12.31
N PRO A 151 -30.47 8.59 11.08
CA PRO A 151 -31.89 8.73 10.78
C PRO A 151 -32.57 7.36 10.92
N ILE A 152 -33.63 7.29 11.72
CA ILE A 152 -34.30 6.01 12.03
C ILE A 152 -35.74 5.92 11.51
N GLU A 153 -36.40 7.05 11.26
CA GLU A 153 -37.80 7.11 10.83
C GLU A 153 -38.14 8.48 10.24
N GLY A 154 -39.02 8.52 9.23
CA GLY A 154 -39.65 9.73 8.72
C GLY A 154 -38.95 10.37 7.52
N ASP A 155 -39.20 11.66 7.35
CA ASP A 155 -38.71 12.46 6.23
C ASP A 155 -37.59 13.41 6.68
N PHE A 156 -36.66 13.73 5.77
CA PHE A 156 -35.50 14.60 6.01
C PHE A 156 -35.25 15.52 4.80
N GLU A 157 -34.65 16.70 5.02
CA GLU A 157 -34.24 17.60 3.92
C GLU A 157 -33.05 17.03 3.14
N GLU A 158 -32.16 16.34 3.85
CA GLU A 158 -31.00 15.64 3.32
C GLU A 158 -30.66 14.47 4.24
N VAL A 159 -30.08 13.40 3.68
CA VAL A 159 -29.58 12.28 4.48
C VAL A 159 -28.07 12.20 4.34
N ARG A 160 -27.36 12.76 5.33
CA ARG A 160 -25.89 12.79 5.38
C ARG A 160 -25.32 11.55 6.05
N ASN A 161 -24.00 11.34 5.87
CA ASN A 161 -23.24 10.41 6.69
C ASN A 161 -23.36 10.84 8.16
N TRP A 162 -23.93 9.96 9.00
CA TRP A 162 -24.23 10.26 10.41
C TRP A 162 -22.99 10.23 11.32
N GLU A 163 -21.82 9.87 10.79
CA GLU A 163 -20.54 9.97 11.50
C GLU A 163 -19.75 11.24 11.15
N ASP A 164 -20.15 12.00 10.13
CA ASP A 164 -19.42 13.19 9.66
C ASP A 164 -19.72 14.44 10.51
N TYR A 165 -19.45 14.38 11.82
CA TYR A 165 -19.52 15.52 12.73
C TYR A 165 -18.16 16.17 12.88
N ARG A 166 -18.09 17.47 12.67
CA ARG A 166 -16.88 18.26 12.91
C ARG A 166 -16.73 18.56 14.39
N SER A 167 -15.49 18.47 14.86
CA SER A 167 -15.08 18.96 16.17
C SER A 167 -14.46 20.34 16.02
N ASN A 168 -14.55 21.18 17.06
CA ASN A 168 -13.87 22.47 17.04
C ASN A 168 -12.36 22.28 17.24
N ASN A 169 -11.53 23.25 16.88
CA ASN A 169 -10.07 23.14 17.01
C ASN A 169 -9.62 22.91 18.47
N SER A 170 -10.29 23.53 19.43
CA SER A 170 -10.04 23.32 20.87
C SER A 170 -10.30 21.89 21.33
N ASP A 171 -11.22 21.17 20.67
CA ASP A 171 -11.53 19.77 20.98
C ASP A 171 -10.48 18.80 20.38
N ARG A 172 -9.80 19.22 19.30
CA ARG A 172 -8.69 18.48 18.67
C ARG A 172 -7.43 18.53 19.54
N GLU A 173 -7.06 19.71 20.02
CA GLU A 173 -5.90 19.90 20.91
C GLU A 173 -6.06 19.11 22.23
N ALA A 174 -7.28 19.06 22.79
CA ALA A 174 -7.60 18.27 23.98
C ALA A 174 -7.58 16.74 23.77
N ASN A 175 -7.77 16.27 22.53
CA ASN A 175 -7.68 14.85 22.18
C ASN A 175 -6.23 14.43 21.84
N GLU A 176 -5.44 15.31 21.22
CA GLU A 176 -4.01 15.08 20.99
C GLU A 176 -3.22 14.96 22.32
N GLU A 177 -3.61 15.71 23.36
CA GLU A 177 -3.06 15.55 24.73
C GLU A 177 -3.42 14.20 25.38
N LYS A 178 -4.53 13.56 24.98
CA LYS A 178 -4.94 12.23 25.46
C LYS A 178 -4.31 11.08 24.68
N GLU A 179 -4.07 11.24 23.39
CA GLU A 179 -3.47 10.19 22.54
C GLU A 179 -1.95 10.06 22.70
N GLY A 180 -1.27 11.09 23.25
CA GLY A 180 0.16 11.06 23.58
C GLY A 180 0.59 10.02 24.63
N LEU A 181 -0.35 9.27 25.23
CA LEU A 181 -0.09 8.25 26.26
C LEU A 181 -0.57 6.83 25.93
N THR A 182 -1.01 6.56 24.70
CA THR A 182 -1.33 5.20 24.24
C THR A 182 -0.67 4.89 22.91
N LYS A 183 0.45 4.15 22.95
CA LYS A 183 0.94 3.41 21.78
C LYS A 183 -0.19 2.47 21.34
N MET A 184 -0.82 2.76 20.20
CA MET A 184 -1.69 1.83 19.51
C MET A 184 -0.86 0.61 19.07
N THR A 185 -0.96 -0.49 19.81
CA THR A 185 -0.85 -1.82 19.19
C THR A 185 -2.08 -1.97 18.32
N VAL A 186 -1.91 -1.85 17.00
CA VAL A 186 -2.92 -2.27 16.04
C VAL A 186 -3.09 -3.78 16.22
N PRO A 187 -4.28 -4.29 16.59
CA PRO A 187 -4.56 -5.71 16.44
C PRO A 187 -4.49 -6.04 14.95
N VAL A 188 -3.85 -7.15 14.62
CA VAL A 188 -4.02 -7.78 13.31
C VAL A 188 -5.52 -8.07 13.16
N MET A 189 -6.16 -7.39 12.21
CA MET A 189 -7.50 -7.75 11.75
C MET A 189 -7.40 -9.13 11.10
N VAL A 190 -7.86 -10.16 11.80
CA VAL A 190 -8.22 -11.42 11.17
C VAL A 190 -9.64 -11.22 10.64
N ASP A 191 -9.76 -11.03 9.33
CA ASP A 191 -11.06 -11.00 8.67
C ASP A 191 -11.66 -12.41 8.72
N ASP A 192 -12.45 -12.68 9.75
CA ASP A 192 -13.22 -13.91 9.87
C ASP A 192 -14.54 -13.76 9.09
N TYR A 193 -14.46 -13.87 7.76
CA TYR A 193 -15.63 -13.96 6.88
C TYR A 193 -16.30 -15.34 7.06
N SER A 194 -17.03 -15.51 8.15
CA SER A 194 -17.99 -16.61 8.29
C SER A 194 -19.34 -16.19 7.72
N ALA A 195 -19.53 -16.51 6.44
CA ALA A 195 -20.83 -16.45 5.78
C ALA A 195 -21.80 -17.45 6.42
N GLY A 196 -22.95 -16.96 6.91
CA GLY A 196 -24.09 -17.83 7.15
C GLY A 196 -24.98 -17.48 8.34
N THR A 197 -25.77 -16.41 8.23
CA THR A 197 -27.14 -16.43 8.78
C THR A 197 -28.02 -15.46 7.99
N LYS A 198 -28.99 -15.99 7.22
CA LYS A 198 -30.07 -15.20 6.64
C LYS A 198 -31.00 -14.72 7.76
N LYS A 199 -30.72 -13.56 8.36
CA LYS A 199 -31.73 -12.80 9.09
C LYS A 199 -32.56 -12.00 8.09
N LYS A 200 -33.86 -12.22 8.08
CA LYS A 200 -34.83 -11.50 7.24
C LYS A 200 -34.81 -10.03 7.67
N ALA A 201 -34.26 -9.15 6.84
CA ALA A 201 -34.12 -7.72 7.14
C ALA A 201 -35.50 -7.06 7.31
N ILE A 202 -35.69 -6.33 8.40
CA ILE A 202 -36.82 -5.41 8.57
C ILE A 202 -36.45 -4.16 7.77
N LYS A 203 -37.08 -3.95 6.60
CA LYS A 203 -36.89 -2.72 5.82
C LYS A 203 -37.37 -1.52 6.63
N LYS A 204 -36.45 -0.67 7.11
CA LYS A 204 -36.79 0.64 7.66
C LYS A 204 -36.67 1.66 6.53
N ILE A 205 -37.79 2.25 6.14
CA ILE A 205 -37.85 3.21 5.03
C ILE A 205 -37.81 4.63 5.59
N ILE A 206 -36.86 5.42 5.11
CA ILE A 206 -36.82 6.88 5.32
C ILE A 206 -36.84 7.60 3.97
N LYS A 207 -37.11 8.91 3.99
CA LYS A 207 -37.13 9.71 2.77
C LYS A 207 -36.34 11.00 2.87
N SER A 208 -35.68 11.37 1.78
CA SER A 208 -35.18 12.73 1.56
C SER A 208 -36.15 13.50 0.68
N LYS A 209 -36.42 14.77 1.00
CA LYS A 209 -37.35 15.64 0.29
C LYS A 209 -36.76 17.03 0.07
N ILE A 210 -36.77 17.48 -1.17
CA ILE A 210 -36.46 18.86 -1.57
C ILE A 210 -37.74 19.48 -2.09
N PHE A 211 -38.09 20.66 -1.56
CA PHE A 211 -39.25 21.44 -1.99
C PHE A 211 -38.82 22.62 -2.85
N TRP A 212 -39.67 23.05 -3.77
CA TRP A 212 -39.49 24.33 -4.45
C TRP A 212 -39.62 25.48 -3.45
N ILE A 213 -38.72 26.46 -3.54
CA ILE A 213 -38.72 27.61 -2.63
C ILE A 213 -40.06 28.37 -2.74
N ASN A 214 -40.55 28.86 -1.60
CA ASN A 214 -41.84 29.54 -1.48
C ASN A 214 -43.06 28.72 -1.98
N SER A 215 -42.90 27.40 -2.06
CA SER A 215 -43.94 26.46 -2.49
C SER A 215 -43.99 25.26 -1.55
N LYS A 216 -45.13 24.56 -1.55
CA LYS A 216 -45.29 23.26 -0.90
C LYS A 216 -45.14 22.10 -1.89
N GLN A 217 -44.84 22.39 -3.15
CA GLN A 217 -44.58 21.39 -4.18
C GLN A 217 -43.16 20.84 -4.03
N LEU A 218 -43.02 19.53 -4.17
CA LEU A 218 -41.72 18.87 -4.20
C LEU A 218 -40.98 19.25 -5.48
N ALA A 219 -39.67 19.36 -5.39
CA ALA A 219 -38.75 19.30 -6.53
C ALA A 219 -38.18 17.89 -6.68
N GLN A 220 -37.93 17.20 -5.56
CA GLN A 220 -37.38 15.85 -5.50
C GLN A 220 -37.82 15.11 -4.22
N GLU A 221 -38.09 13.81 -4.33
CA GLU A 221 -38.24 12.87 -3.21
C GLU A 221 -37.42 11.62 -3.50
N ILE A 222 -36.66 11.13 -2.51
CA ILE A 222 -35.86 9.89 -2.59
C ILE A 222 -36.22 8.99 -1.42
N TRP A 223 -36.43 7.70 -1.67
CA TRP A 223 -36.72 6.68 -0.66
C TRP A 223 -35.49 5.81 -0.45
N TYR A 224 -35.13 5.62 0.81
CA TYR A 224 -34.00 4.79 1.23
C TYR A 224 -34.48 3.60 2.04
N ASP A 225 -33.85 2.46 1.83
CA ASP A 225 -33.87 1.32 2.73
C ASP A 225 -32.62 1.36 3.62
N ILE A 226 -32.78 1.06 4.91
CA ILE A 226 -31.67 0.98 5.87
C ILE A 226 -31.28 -0.50 6.02
N GLU A 227 -30.18 -0.90 5.39
CA GLU A 227 -29.63 -2.27 5.48
C GLU A 227 -28.16 -2.22 5.96
N TYR A 228 -27.79 -3.01 6.97
CA TYR A 228 -26.42 -3.07 7.54
C TYR A 228 -25.79 -1.70 7.84
N ASP A 229 -26.55 -0.77 8.40
CA ASP A 229 -26.10 0.62 8.63
C ASP A 229 -25.59 1.30 7.35
N GLN A 230 -26.22 1.01 6.22
CA GLN A 230 -26.07 1.70 4.94
C GLN A 230 -27.43 2.13 4.41
N LEU A 231 -27.43 3.26 3.68
CA LEU A 231 -28.62 3.83 3.07
C LEU A 231 -28.61 3.48 1.59
N HIS A 232 -29.58 2.68 1.16
CA HIS A 232 -29.72 2.28 -0.23
C HIS A 232 -30.93 2.97 -0.85
N PRO A 233 -30.74 3.97 -1.74
CA PRO A 233 -31.86 4.55 -2.45
C PRO A 233 -32.46 3.50 -3.39
N PHE A 234 -33.78 3.31 -3.33
CA PHE A 234 -34.49 2.35 -4.19
C PHE A 234 -35.61 3.01 -5.01
N LYS A 235 -35.89 4.29 -4.76
CA LYS A 235 -36.82 5.08 -5.56
C LYS A 235 -36.45 6.55 -5.50
N GLN A 236 -36.61 7.25 -6.62
CA GLN A 236 -36.56 8.71 -6.67
C GLN A 236 -37.63 9.25 -7.61
N VAL A 237 -38.24 10.38 -7.28
CA VAL A 237 -39.19 11.10 -8.15
C VAL A 237 -38.79 12.56 -8.21
N ASN A 238 -38.75 13.12 -9.42
CA ASN A 238 -38.48 14.53 -9.67
C ASN A 238 -39.72 15.22 -10.23
N TYR A 239 -39.91 16.48 -9.88
CA TYR A 239 -41.11 17.25 -10.22
C TYR A 239 -40.73 18.65 -10.71
N ASP A 240 -41.56 19.21 -11.60
CA ASP A 240 -41.47 20.62 -11.98
C ASP A 240 -42.10 21.54 -10.93
N GLN A 241 -42.01 22.86 -11.14
CA GLN A 241 -42.56 23.86 -10.21
C GLN A 241 -44.10 23.80 -10.08
N ALA A 242 -44.80 23.21 -11.05
CA ALA A 242 -46.25 23.01 -11.01
C ALA A 242 -46.64 21.70 -10.30
N GLY A 243 -45.67 20.88 -9.89
CA GLY A 243 -45.88 19.58 -9.26
C GLY A 243 -46.10 18.43 -10.26
N LYS A 244 -45.86 18.65 -11.56
CA LYS A 244 -45.91 17.58 -12.55
C LYS A 244 -44.65 16.72 -12.45
N VAL A 245 -44.84 15.40 -12.46
CA VAL A 245 -43.72 14.43 -12.46
C VAL A 245 -42.89 14.60 -13.73
N LEU A 246 -41.59 14.87 -13.54
CA LEU A 246 -40.57 14.91 -14.60
C LEU A 246 -40.02 13.50 -14.87
N GLN A 247 -39.82 12.71 -13.81
CA GLN A 247 -39.18 11.40 -13.87
C GLN A 247 -39.47 10.58 -12.61
N THR A 248 -39.49 9.27 -12.77
CA THR A 248 -39.41 8.28 -11.67
C THR A 248 -38.23 7.34 -11.94
N ILE A 249 -37.36 7.15 -10.96
CA ILE A 249 -36.25 6.20 -10.92
C ILE A 249 -36.64 5.09 -9.96
N ASN A 250 -36.51 3.83 -10.37
CA ASN A 250 -36.80 2.68 -9.52
C ASN A 250 -35.53 1.93 -9.12
N GLU A 251 -35.66 0.93 -8.27
CA GLU A 251 -34.53 0.17 -7.69
C GLU A 251 -33.55 -0.37 -8.75
N SER A 252 -34.06 -0.87 -9.89
CA SER A 252 -33.25 -1.38 -11.01
C SER A 252 -32.44 -0.30 -11.73
N ASP A 253 -32.77 0.97 -11.53
CA ASP A 253 -32.11 2.11 -12.17
C ASP A 253 -31.02 2.72 -11.26
N PHE A 254 -30.78 2.15 -10.07
CA PHE A 254 -29.65 2.46 -9.20
C PHE A 254 -28.52 1.44 -9.41
N LYS A 255 -27.28 1.84 -9.12
CA LYS A 255 -26.12 0.93 -9.18
C LYS A 255 -26.10 0.03 -7.94
N GLU A 256 -25.85 -1.27 -8.13
CA GLU A 256 -26.04 -2.38 -7.16
C GLU A 256 -25.40 -2.19 -5.77
N TYR A 257 -24.48 -1.22 -5.57
CA TYR A 257 -23.85 -0.94 -4.27
C TYR A 257 -23.48 0.53 -4.00
N ARG A 258 -24.05 1.53 -4.69
CA ARG A 258 -23.72 2.97 -4.49
C ARG A 258 -24.89 3.91 -4.81
N ASN A 259 -24.90 5.12 -4.23
CA ASN A 259 -25.85 6.23 -4.47
C ASN A 259 -25.88 6.78 -5.93
N ASN A 260 -25.33 6.06 -6.90
CA ASN A 260 -25.24 6.50 -8.29
C ASN A 260 -26.35 5.89 -9.12
N ILE A 261 -26.96 6.71 -9.99
CA ILE A 261 -28.00 6.29 -10.92
C ILE A 261 -27.35 5.55 -12.10
N LEU A 262 -27.86 4.34 -12.39
CA LEU A 262 -27.53 3.53 -13.55
C LEU A 262 -28.22 4.08 -14.81
N LYS A 263 -29.49 4.48 -14.69
CA LYS A 263 -30.31 4.95 -15.81
C LYS A 263 -31.26 6.07 -15.41
N GLY A 264 -31.31 7.14 -16.20
CA GLY A 264 -32.23 8.26 -15.99
C GLY A 264 -31.54 9.63 -16.03
N ILE A 265 -32.21 10.67 -15.54
CA ILE A 265 -31.67 12.02 -15.46
C ILE A 265 -31.37 12.39 -14.00
N ILE A 266 -30.18 12.92 -13.76
CA ILE A 266 -29.81 13.58 -12.51
C ILE A 266 -30.15 15.06 -12.62
N TYR A 267 -30.90 15.56 -11.66
CA TYR A 267 -31.19 16.98 -11.49
C TYR A 267 -30.39 17.53 -10.32
N GLU A 268 -29.59 18.56 -10.57
CA GLU A 268 -29.01 19.40 -9.54
C GLU A 268 -29.79 20.71 -9.45
N TYR A 269 -29.90 21.27 -8.25
CA TYR A 269 -30.63 22.50 -8.01
C TYR A 269 -29.70 23.56 -7.43
N TYR A 270 -29.95 24.82 -7.78
CA TYR A 270 -29.54 25.93 -6.91
C TYR A 270 -30.48 25.89 -5.70
N VAL A 271 -29.93 25.69 -4.51
CA VAL A 271 -30.72 25.56 -3.29
C VAL A 271 -30.49 26.75 -2.37
N GLN A 272 -31.52 27.14 -1.61
CA GLN A 272 -31.44 28.10 -0.53
C GLN A 272 -32.14 27.50 0.68
N ASN A 273 -31.42 27.31 1.79
CA ASN A 273 -31.86 26.56 2.95
C ASN A 273 -32.36 25.15 2.61
N GLN A 274 -31.69 24.45 1.69
CA GLN A 274 -32.11 23.15 1.15
C GLN A 274 -33.45 23.15 0.37
N PHE A 275 -34.01 24.33 0.05
CA PHE A 275 -35.13 24.46 -0.90
C PHE A 275 -34.62 24.73 -2.31
N ALA A 276 -35.15 24.05 -3.32
CA ALA A 276 -34.80 24.29 -4.71
C ALA A 276 -35.31 25.66 -5.17
N ALA A 277 -34.39 26.56 -5.54
CA ALA A 277 -34.69 27.86 -6.12
C ALA A 277 -34.80 27.78 -7.66
N ALA A 278 -33.90 27.03 -8.29
CA ALA A 278 -33.89 26.81 -9.74
C ALA A 278 -33.15 25.49 -10.08
N ILE A 279 -33.38 24.95 -11.28
CA ILE A 279 -32.58 23.84 -11.80
C ILE A 279 -31.19 24.37 -12.16
N LYS A 280 -30.14 23.76 -11.62
CA LYS A 280 -28.73 24.07 -11.90
C LYS A 280 -28.21 23.27 -13.07
N SER A 281 -28.54 21.98 -13.13
CA SER A 281 -28.25 21.15 -14.29
C SER A 281 -29.17 19.95 -14.39
N LYS A 282 -29.28 19.43 -15.61
CA LYS A 282 -29.84 18.11 -15.90
C LYS A 282 -28.84 17.30 -16.71
N THR A 283 -28.61 16.06 -16.31
CA THR A 283 -27.61 15.18 -16.92
C THR A 283 -28.19 13.79 -17.11
N SER A 284 -28.23 13.29 -18.34
CA SER A 284 -28.72 11.96 -18.67
C SER A 284 -27.64 10.87 -18.46
N TYR A 285 -28.06 9.72 -17.95
CA TYR A 285 -27.23 8.54 -17.68
C TYR A 285 -27.86 7.27 -18.25
N GLU A 286 -27.03 6.39 -18.78
CA GLU A 286 -27.37 5.02 -19.20
C GLU A 286 -26.18 4.11 -18.84
N GLY A 287 -26.43 2.92 -18.29
CA GLY A 287 -25.35 2.00 -17.87
C GLY A 287 -24.44 2.54 -16.76
N GLY A 288 -24.86 3.60 -16.04
CA GLY A 288 -24.07 4.26 -15.00
C GLY A 288 -23.08 5.30 -15.52
N GLU A 289 -23.10 5.59 -16.82
CA GLU A 289 -22.26 6.60 -17.47
C GLU A 289 -23.13 7.70 -18.11
N LYS A 290 -22.57 8.89 -18.31
CA LYS A 290 -23.30 9.98 -18.99
C LYS A 290 -23.63 9.56 -20.41
N SER A 291 -24.90 9.64 -20.80
CA SER A 291 -25.37 9.31 -22.15
C SER A 291 -26.60 10.15 -22.47
N GLY A 292 -26.56 10.89 -23.58
CA GLY A 292 -27.57 11.91 -23.91
C GLY A 292 -27.08 13.34 -23.65
N GLU A 293 -27.95 14.20 -23.14
CA GLU A 293 -27.66 15.63 -22.98
C GLU A 293 -27.25 15.98 -21.54
N GLU A 294 -26.25 16.85 -21.42
CA GLU A 294 -25.95 17.61 -20.21
C GLU A 294 -26.26 19.08 -20.50
N ILE A 295 -27.20 19.64 -19.73
CA ILE A 295 -27.54 21.05 -19.80
C ILE A 295 -27.31 21.68 -18.43
N LYS A 296 -26.47 22.71 -18.37
CA LYS A 296 -26.30 23.56 -17.20
C LYS A 296 -27.02 24.87 -17.43
N TYR A 297 -27.64 25.40 -16.38
CA TYR A 297 -28.45 26.61 -16.43
C TYR A 297 -27.87 27.68 -15.52
N TYR A 298 -28.06 28.93 -15.92
CA TYR A 298 -27.96 30.06 -15.01
C TYR A 298 -29.16 30.05 -14.04
N PRO A 299 -29.06 30.72 -12.88
CA PRO A 299 -30.17 30.82 -11.92
C PRO A 299 -31.48 31.40 -12.52
N ASN A 300 -31.38 32.20 -13.59
CA ASN A 300 -32.53 32.74 -14.32
C ASN A 300 -33.21 31.72 -15.27
N GLY A 301 -32.73 30.46 -15.31
CA GLY A 301 -33.26 29.40 -16.15
C GLY A 301 -32.75 29.36 -17.60
N LYS A 302 -31.95 30.35 -18.03
CA LYS A 302 -31.31 30.32 -19.36
C LYS A 302 -30.16 29.32 -19.39
N ILE A 303 -29.93 28.69 -20.55
CA ILE A 303 -28.85 27.72 -20.73
C ILE A 303 -27.51 28.44 -20.58
N GLN A 304 -26.63 27.87 -19.75
CA GLN A 304 -25.23 28.28 -19.58
C GLN A 304 -24.31 27.41 -20.43
N LYS A 305 -24.58 26.09 -20.47
CA LYS A 305 -23.75 25.10 -21.15
C LYS A 305 -24.63 23.99 -21.71
N PHE A 306 -24.31 23.56 -22.93
CA PHE A 306 -24.92 22.39 -23.55
C PHE A 306 -23.84 21.43 -24.07
N THR A 307 -23.96 20.15 -23.73
CA THR A 307 -23.01 19.09 -24.12
C THR A 307 -23.76 17.79 -24.42
N LYS A 308 -23.29 17.00 -25.39
CA LYS A 308 -23.81 15.66 -25.68
C LYS A 308 -22.80 14.59 -25.33
N TYR A 309 -23.27 13.47 -24.78
CA TYR A 309 -22.48 12.32 -24.40
C TYR A 309 -23.02 11.02 -25.02
N ILE A 310 -22.12 10.09 -25.33
CA ILE A 310 -22.42 8.68 -25.64
C ILE A 310 -21.42 7.85 -24.85
N ASP A 311 -21.89 6.90 -24.04
CA ASP A 311 -21.07 5.97 -23.23
C ASP A 311 -19.95 6.70 -22.47
N GLY A 312 -20.35 7.73 -21.71
CA GLY A 312 -19.45 8.55 -20.89
C GLY A 312 -18.60 9.57 -21.64
N LYS A 313 -18.54 9.52 -22.98
CA LYS A 313 -17.67 10.38 -23.81
C LYS A 313 -18.43 11.53 -24.45
N ILE A 314 -17.86 12.73 -24.42
CA ILE A 314 -18.42 13.89 -25.13
C ILE A 314 -18.38 13.63 -26.65
N VAL A 315 -19.48 13.92 -27.34
CA VAL A 315 -19.60 13.79 -28.79
C VAL A 315 -20.23 15.04 -29.41
N GLY A 316 -19.67 15.50 -30.52
CA GLY A 316 -20.18 16.67 -31.23
C GLY A 316 -19.87 17.98 -30.50
N ASP A 317 -20.78 18.94 -30.61
CA ASP A 317 -20.54 20.30 -30.15
C ASP A 317 -20.82 20.49 -28.66
N GLU A 318 -19.87 21.12 -27.97
CA GLU A 318 -20.05 21.72 -26.66
C GLU A 318 -20.17 23.24 -26.84
N THR A 319 -21.25 23.82 -26.33
CA THR A 319 -21.57 25.24 -26.52
C THR A 319 -21.78 25.93 -25.18
N PHE A 320 -21.16 27.10 -25.01
CA PHE A 320 -21.28 27.97 -23.85
C PHE A 320 -22.02 29.24 -24.24
N TYR A 321 -22.95 29.65 -23.39
CA TYR A 321 -23.78 30.83 -23.58
C TYR A 321 -23.56 31.82 -22.44
N ASP A 322 -23.69 33.11 -22.71
CA ASP A 322 -23.73 34.14 -21.66
C ASP A 322 -25.09 34.14 -20.92
N LYS A 323 -25.23 35.04 -19.93
CA LYS A 323 -26.47 35.19 -19.13
C LYS A 323 -27.67 35.65 -19.98
N ASP A 324 -27.45 36.18 -21.17
CA ASP A 324 -28.47 36.67 -22.08
C ASP A 324 -28.91 35.62 -23.10
N GLY A 325 -28.10 34.59 -23.32
CA GLY A 325 -28.31 33.49 -24.25
C GLY A 325 -27.48 33.58 -25.53
N THR A 326 -26.49 34.48 -25.60
CA THR A 326 -25.58 34.61 -26.74
C THR A 326 -24.46 33.58 -26.64
N VAL A 327 -24.09 32.94 -27.76
CA VAL A 327 -22.99 31.97 -27.81
C VAL A 327 -21.65 32.68 -27.57
N MET A 328 -20.92 32.28 -26.53
CA MET A 328 -19.57 32.79 -26.22
C MET A 328 -18.48 31.91 -26.82
N LYS A 329 -18.64 30.59 -26.73
CA LYS A 329 -17.64 29.59 -27.12
C LYS A 329 -18.34 28.36 -27.66
N LYS A 330 -17.81 27.82 -28.75
CA LYS A 330 -18.24 26.56 -29.35
C LYS A 330 -17.01 25.73 -29.71
N ARG A 331 -16.99 24.47 -29.30
CA ARG A 331 -15.90 23.52 -29.59
C ARG A 331 -16.46 22.13 -29.83
N THR A 332 -15.78 21.33 -30.65
CA THR A 332 -16.29 20.04 -31.11
C THR A 332 -15.41 18.91 -30.60
N TYR A 333 -16.03 17.86 -30.07
CA TYR A 333 -15.38 16.63 -29.64
C TYR A 333 -15.71 15.47 -30.58
N LYS A 334 -14.74 14.56 -30.77
CA LYS A 334 -14.93 13.29 -31.45
C LYS A 334 -14.39 12.16 -30.57
N ASP A 335 -15.25 11.19 -30.25
CA ASP A 335 -14.93 10.06 -29.37
C ASP A 335 -14.33 10.47 -28.01
N GLY A 336 -14.84 11.57 -27.43
CA GLY A 336 -14.38 12.13 -26.17
C GLY A 336 -13.10 12.99 -26.25
N LYS A 337 -12.50 13.17 -27.44
CA LYS A 337 -11.28 13.95 -27.63
C LYS A 337 -11.55 15.30 -28.31
N PRO A 338 -10.76 16.36 -28.02
CA PRO A 338 -10.80 17.62 -28.76
C PRO A 338 -10.66 17.38 -30.27
N PHE A 339 -11.53 18.00 -31.08
CA PHE A 339 -11.53 17.86 -32.54
C PHE A 339 -11.37 19.20 -33.25
N ASP A 340 -12.27 20.16 -33.01
CA ASP A 340 -12.20 21.49 -33.60
C ASP A 340 -12.52 22.57 -32.57
N GLY A 341 -11.72 23.63 -32.53
CA GLY A 341 -11.89 24.79 -31.66
C GLY A 341 -10.83 24.92 -30.58
N ASN A 342 -11.05 25.82 -29.62
CA ASN A 342 -10.09 26.15 -28.58
C ASN A 342 -10.46 25.49 -27.24
N PHE A 343 -9.51 24.79 -26.63
CA PHE A 343 -9.71 23.95 -25.46
C PHE A 343 -8.79 24.36 -24.32
N ASP A 344 -9.35 24.35 -23.13
CA ASP A 344 -8.63 24.44 -21.87
C ASP A 344 -8.42 23.00 -21.38
N GLU A 345 -7.17 22.62 -21.21
CA GLU A 345 -6.72 21.28 -20.85
C GLU A 345 -5.95 21.34 -19.55
N ASN A 346 -6.43 20.62 -18.55
CA ASN A 346 -5.69 20.44 -17.31
C ASN A 346 -4.49 19.55 -17.62
N LEU A 347 -3.28 20.09 -17.48
CA LEU A 347 -2.06 19.30 -17.64
C LEU A 347 -1.80 18.51 -16.36
N PHE A 348 -1.44 19.23 -15.29
CA PHE A 348 -1.20 18.69 -13.96
C PHE A 348 -1.27 19.83 -12.95
N TRP A 349 -1.65 19.51 -11.71
CA TRP A 349 -1.80 20.47 -10.62
C TRP A 349 -2.60 21.71 -11.04
N SER A 350 -2.00 22.89 -10.92
CA SER A 350 -2.56 24.21 -11.24
C SER A 350 -2.23 24.71 -12.65
N LEU A 351 -1.72 23.86 -13.55
CA LEU A 351 -1.39 24.25 -14.92
C LEU A 351 -2.49 23.91 -15.90
N VAL A 352 -2.99 24.95 -16.57
CA VAL A 352 -4.01 24.85 -17.62
C VAL A 352 -3.39 25.28 -18.94
N SER A 353 -3.47 24.39 -19.93
CA SER A 353 -3.08 24.67 -21.31
C SER A 353 -4.30 25.10 -22.11
N ASN A 354 -4.24 26.29 -22.69
CA ASN A 354 -5.18 26.74 -23.72
C ASN A 354 -4.58 26.44 -25.09
N ALA A 355 -5.22 25.59 -25.88
CA ALA A 355 -4.74 25.18 -27.20
C ALA A 355 -5.87 25.09 -28.23
N ASN A 356 -5.57 25.45 -29.47
CA ASN A 356 -6.50 25.30 -30.60
C ASN A 356 -6.29 23.96 -31.32
N TYR A 357 -7.39 23.32 -31.69
CA TYR A 357 -7.44 22.07 -32.44
C TYR A 357 -8.09 22.28 -33.80
N VAL A 358 -7.52 21.64 -34.81
CA VAL A 358 -8.10 21.54 -36.16
C VAL A 358 -8.07 20.07 -36.57
N LYS A 359 -9.26 19.49 -36.80
CA LYS A 359 -9.44 18.07 -37.15
C LYS A 359 -8.71 17.08 -36.21
N GLY A 360 -8.67 17.40 -34.91
CA GLY A 360 -8.10 16.57 -33.86
C GLY A 360 -6.60 16.73 -33.63
N LEU A 361 -5.94 17.68 -34.31
CA LEU A 361 -4.52 17.99 -34.10
C LEU A 361 -4.37 19.38 -33.51
N ARG A 362 -3.47 19.55 -32.52
CA ARG A 362 -3.12 20.89 -32.03
C ARG A 362 -2.50 21.69 -33.16
N GLU A 363 -3.03 22.89 -33.40
CA GLU A 363 -2.64 23.77 -34.50
C GLU A 363 -2.76 25.23 -34.07
N GLY A 364 -1.68 26.00 -34.21
CA GLY A 364 -1.61 27.40 -33.85
C GLY A 364 -1.05 27.64 -32.45
N GLU A 365 -1.36 28.81 -31.89
CA GLU A 365 -0.85 29.25 -30.58
C GLU A 365 -1.42 28.39 -29.45
N ALA A 366 -0.55 28.02 -28.51
CA ALA A 366 -0.90 27.42 -27.23
C ALA A 366 -0.22 28.19 -26.10
N ILE A 367 -0.96 28.38 -25.00
CA ILE A 367 -0.51 29.10 -23.81
C ILE A 367 -0.76 28.22 -22.59
N VAL A 368 0.26 28.02 -21.76
CA VAL A 368 0.13 27.37 -20.47
C VAL A 368 0.17 28.43 -19.38
N LYS A 369 -0.80 28.38 -18.46
CA LYS A 369 -0.91 29.30 -17.33
C LYS A 369 -1.03 28.57 -15.99
N THR A 370 -0.69 29.26 -14.92
CA THR A 370 -1.02 28.87 -13.53
C THR A 370 -2.48 29.23 -13.18
N ASP A 371 -2.99 28.71 -12.06
CA ASP A 371 -4.27 29.12 -11.46
C ASP A 371 -4.37 30.64 -11.17
N SER A 372 -3.22 31.30 -10.97
CA SER A 372 -3.11 32.76 -10.81
C SER A 372 -3.02 33.52 -12.14
N ASP A 373 -3.35 32.85 -13.26
CA ASP A 373 -3.37 33.39 -14.62
C ASP A 373 -1.99 33.83 -15.16
N SER A 374 -0.89 33.43 -14.50
CA SER A 374 0.49 33.75 -14.92
C SER A 374 0.95 32.83 -16.06
N ILE A 375 1.51 33.40 -17.13
CA ILE A 375 1.96 32.62 -18.30
C ILE A 375 3.28 31.91 -17.99
N VAL A 376 3.28 30.60 -18.16
CA VAL A 376 4.42 29.71 -17.93
C VAL A 376 5.09 29.30 -19.25
N ALA A 377 4.29 28.99 -20.26
CA ALA A 377 4.78 28.58 -21.57
C ALA A 377 3.91 29.16 -22.68
N LYS A 378 4.53 29.48 -23.82
CA LYS A 378 3.84 30.00 -25.00
C LYS A 378 4.56 29.52 -26.26
N GLY A 379 3.83 28.86 -27.13
CA GLY A 379 4.40 28.31 -28.36
C GLY A 379 3.35 28.04 -29.44
N ILE A 380 3.82 27.69 -30.64
CA ILE A 380 3.00 27.35 -31.79
C ILE A 380 3.09 25.86 -32.06
N TYR A 381 1.96 25.17 -32.07
CA TYR A 381 1.85 23.80 -32.59
C TYR A 381 1.61 23.80 -34.10
N LYS A 382 2.19 22.82 -34.80
CA LYS A 382 1.85 22.47 -36.18
C LYS A 382 1.67 20.97 -36.29
N ASN A 383 0.51 20.52 -36.75
CA ASN A 383 0.16 19.10 -36.87
C ASN A 383 0.48 18.31 -35.58
N ASP A 384 0.00 18.83 -34.44
CA ASP A 384 0.17 18.25 -33.10
C ASP A 384 1.61 18.23 -32.55
N LYS A 385 2.57 18.82 -33.26
CA LYS A 385 3.98 18.90 -32.83
C LYS A 385 4.36 20.33 -32.40
N PRO A 386 5.09 20.49 -31.28
CA PRO A 386 5.74 21.75 -30.94
C PRO A 386 6.58 22.26 -32.12
N TYR A 387 6.25 23.42 -32.67
CA TYR A 387 6.98 23.98 -33.82
C TYR A 387 7.99 25.04 -33.41
N THR A 388 7.56 26.06 -32.66
CA THR A 388 8.43 27.15 -32.17
C THR A 388 7.85 27.77 -30.90
N GLY A 389 8.70 28.06 -29.92
CA GLY A 389 8.32 28.64 -28.63
C GLY A 389 8.57 27.68 -27.48
N THR A 390 7.89 27.91 -26.35
CA THR A 390 8.01 27.05 -25.16
C THR A 390 6.78 26.22 -24.92
N PHE A 391 6.98 24.99 -24.42
CA PHE A 391 5.92 24.01 -24.20
C PHE A 391 6.19 23.23 -22.92
N ILE A 392 5.12 22.77 -22.27
CA ILE A 392 5.22 21.78 -21.19
C ILE A 392 4.93 20.40 -21.76
N VAL A 393 5.81 19.44 -21.52
CA VAL A 393 5.64 18.05 -21.92
C VAL A 393 5.82 17.11 -20.74
N LYS A 394 5.05 16.03 -20.69
CA LYS A 394 5.17 14.97 -19.68
C LYS A 394 6.21 13.94 -20.15
N THR A 395 7.22 13.67 -19.34
CA THR A 395 8.32 12.76 -19.67
C THR A 395 8.38 11.52 -18.77
N GLY A 396 7.62 11.48 -17.68
CA GLY A 396 7.47 10.34 -16.76
C GLY A 396 6.14 10.42 -16.01
N GLU A 397 5.92 9.57 -15.00
CA GLU A 397 4.65 9.56 -14.24
C GLU A 397 4.39 10.91 -13.54
N ASP A 398 5.44 11.48 -12.92
CA ASP A 398 5.44 12.75 -12.19
C ASP A 398 6.55 13.72 -12.62
N ILE A 399 7.17 13.47 -13.78
CA ILE A 399 8.28 14.29 -14.30
C ILE A 399 7.80 15.05 -15.53
N HIS A 400 8.00 16.36 -15.49
CA HIS A 400 7.60 17.31 -16.52
C HIS A 400 8.79 18.10 -17.02
N GLU A 401 8.66 18.60 -18.24
CA GLU A 401 9.70 19.38 -18.88
C GLU A 401 9.12 20.62 -19.55
N LEU A 402 9.69 21.78 -19.22
CA LEU A 402 9.53 23.01 -19.97
C LEU A 402 10.61 23.02 -21.06
N ILE A 403 10.16 22.79 -22.29
CA ILE A 403 11.02 22.72 -23.47
C ILE A 403 10.98 24.01 -24.26
N ASN A 404 12.14 24.40 -24.79
CA ASN A 404 12.26 25.46 -25.80
C ASN A 404 12.54 24.82 -27.15
N VAL A 405 11.68 25.10 -28.14
CA VAL A 405 11.67 24.47 -29.44
C VAL A 405 11.83 25.51 -30.53
N LYS A 406 12.65 25.20 -31.54
CA LYS A 406 12.81 25.99 -32.76
C LYS A 406 12.78 25.05 -33.97
N ASN A 407 11.88 25.29 -34.91
CA ASN A 407 11.67 24.43 -36.09
C ASN A 407 11.58 22.93 -35.75
N PHE A 408 10.67 22.58 -34.85
CA PHE A 408 10.41 21.20 -34.37
C PHE A 408 11.51 20.54 -33.52
N LYS A 409 12.63 21.22 -33.26
CA LYS A 409 13.75 20.67 -32.49
C LYS A 409 13.97 21.43 -31.19
N LYS A 410 14.29 20.72 -30.10
CA LYS A 410 14.72 21.34 -28.85
C LYS A 410 15.97 22.17 -29.09
N ASN A 411 15.96 23.41 -28.62
CA ASN A 411 17.02 24.37 -28.83
C ASN A 411 17.09 25.35 -27.64
N GLY A 412 18.30 25.63 -27.16
CA GLY A 412 18.52 26.45 -25.98
C GLY A 412 18.25 25.71 -24.67
N LEU A 413 17.93 26.46 -23.62
CA LEU A 413 17.73 25.94 -22.27
C LEU A 413 16.40 25.18 -22.12
N GLN A 414 16.48 23.98 -21.56
CA GLN A 414 15.37 23.14 -21.15
C GLN A 414 15.36 23.01 -19.62
N LYS A 415 14.18 22.80 -19.04
CA LYS A 415 14.00 22.70 -17.59
C LYS A 415 13.14 21.48 -17.24
N VAL A 416 13.66 20.59 -16.40
CA VAL A 416 12.96 19.41 -15.87
C VAL A 416 12.56 19.69 -14.43
N PHE A 417 11.32 19.36 -14.09
CA PHE A 417 10.72 19.61 -12.77
C PHE A 417 9.66 18.55 -12.43
N ASN A 418 9.31 18.45 -11.15
CA ASN A 418 8.29 17.52 -10.66
C ASN A 418 6.90 18.21 -10.58
N TYR A 419 6.25 18.20 -9.42
CA TYR A 419 4.90 18.72 -9.22
C TYR A 419 4.80 20.25 -9.35
N ASN A 420 5.86 20.97 -8.97
CA ASN A 420 5.94 22.43 -9.04
C ASN A 420 7.00 22.84 -10.07
N ILE A 421 6.67 23.78 -10.96
CA ILE A 421 7.63 24.28 -11.95
C ILE A 421 8.83 24.99 -11.33
N ASP A 422 8.69 25.50 -10.12
CA ASP A 422 9.79 26.13 -9.37
C ASP A 422 10.69 25.09 -8.69
N ASP A 423 10.19 23.86 -8.46
CA ASP A 423 10.95 22.73 -7.95
C ASP A 423 11.69 22.01 -9.10
N VAL A 424 12.78 22.64 -9.52
CA VAL A 424 13.60 22.19 -10.64
C VAL A 424 14.43 20.99 -10.22
N ASN A 425 14.45 19.92 -11.03
CA ASN A 425 15.37 18.80 -10.83
C ASN A 425 16.64 18.97 -11.67
N LYS A 426 16.50 19.48 -12.89
CA LYS A 426 17.62 19.66 -13.82
C LYS A 426 17.34 20.74 -14.86
N THR A 427 18.36 21.52 -15.21
CA THR A 427 18.37 22.33 -16.42
C THR A 427 19.44 21.83 -17.37
N TYR A 428 19.18 21.88 -18.68
CA TYR A 428 20.15 21.45 -19.68
C TYR A 428 19.99 22.19 -20.99
N ASN A 429 21.08 22.36 -21.73
CA ASN A 429 21.08 23.03 -23.03
C ASN A 429 21.02 22.02 -24.18
N CYS A 430 20.29 22.38 -25.23
CA CYS A 430 20.21 21.61 -26.46
C CYS A 430 20.57 22.46 -27.68
N LEU A 431 21.23 21.82 -28.65
CA LEU A 431 21.37 22.31 -30.01
C LEU A 431 20.78 21.28 -30.97
N ASN A 432 19.59 21.59 -31.52
CA ASN A 432 18.88 20.71 -32.46
C ASN A 432 18.68 19.28 -31.92
N ASP A 433 18.06 19.18 -30.74
CA ASP A 433 17.80 17.93 -29.98
C ASP A 433 19.02 17.27 -29.32
N VAL A 434 20.24 17.70 -29.65
CA VAL A 434 21.47 17.16 -29.02
C VAL A 434 21.79 17.96 -27.77
N VAL A 435 21.96 17.28 -26.63
CA VAL A 435 22.42 17.93 -25.39
C VAL A 435 23.84 18.44 -25.60
N ASP A 436 24.03 19.75 -25.46
CA ASP A 436 25.30 20.42 -25.73
C ASP A 436 25.42 21.65 -24.84
N GLY A 437 26.54 21.77 -24.13
CA GLY A 437 26.76 22.78 -23.11
C GLY A 437 26.47 22.30 -21.68
N GLU A 438 26.24 23.25 -20.78
CA GLU A 438 26.09 22.97 -19.34
C GLU A 438 24.72 22.36 -19.02
N THR A 439 24.75 21.35 -18.15
CA THR A 439 23.62 20.76 -17.44
C THR A 439 23.81 20.94 -15.94
N ILE A 440 22.80 21.45 -15.24
CA ILE A 440 22.83 21.68 -13.79
C ILE A 440 21.77 20.80 -13.13
N PHE A 441 22.17 20.09 -12.08
CA PHE A 441 21.31 19.22 -11.27
C PHE A 441 20.96 19.91 -9.95
N TYR A 442 19.72 19.76 -9.51
CA TYR A 442 19.17 20.43 -8.35
C TYR A 442 18.45 19.44 -7.43
N GLU A 443 18.45 19.74 -6.13
CA GLU A 443 17.67 19.05 -5.11
C GLU A 443 17.28 20.08 -4.05
N ASP A 444 15.98 20.18 -3.75
CA ASP A 444 15.42 21.20 -2.84
C ASP A 444 15.89 22.64 -3.16
N GLY A 445 16.07 22.94 -4.45
CA GLY A 445 16.54 24.24 -4.96
C GLY A 445 18.07 24.44 -4.96
N GLU A 446 18.83 23.55 -4.33
CA GLU A 446 20.30 23.63 -4.23
C GLU A 446 21.00 22.88 -5.37
N VAL A 447 22.13 23.38 -5.84
CA VAL A 447 22.90 22.76 -6.93
C VAL A 447 23.69 21.55 -6.41
N THR A 448 23.36 20.35 -6.88
CA THR A 448 24.03 19.09 -6.48
C THR A 448 25.11 18.63 -7.45
N GLY A 449 25.07 19.11 -8.70
CA GLY A 449 26.04 18.78 -9.73
C GLY A 449 25.96 19.70 -10.96
N LYS A 450 27.08 19.78 -11.69
CA LYS A 450 27.18 20.48 -12.98
C LYS A 450 27.98 19.63 -13.95
N LEU A 451 27.48 19.44 -15.17
CA LEU A 451 28.12 18.64 -16.19
C LEU A 451 28.07 19.34 -17.54
N GLU A 452 29.23 19.50 -18.17
CA GLU A 452 29.37 19.92 -19.57
C GLU A 452 29.18 18.71 -20.49
N TYR A 453 28.28 18.84 -21.46
CA TYR A 453 28.11 17.91 -22.56
C TYR A 453 28.71 18.50 -23.85
N LYS A 454 29.33 17.65 -24.67
CA LYS A 454 29.76 17.97 -26.03
C LYS A 454 29.20 16.95 -27.01
N ASN A 455 28.36 17.40 -27.95
CA ASN A 455 27.69 16.53 -28.92
C ASN A 455 26.97 15.33 -28.26
N GLY A 456 26.27 15.57 -27.15
CA GLY A 456 25.51 14.54 -26.45
C GLY A 456 26.31 13.64 -25.50
N LEU A 457 27.64 13.81 -25.42
CA LEU A 457 28.49 13.02 -24.53
C LEU A 457 28.94 13.84 -23.30
N PRO A 458 28.91 13.25 -22.09
CA PRO A 458 29.52 13.86 -20.90
C PRO A 458 30.99 14.17 -21.14
N TYR A 459 31.44 15.38 -20.80
CA TYR A 459 32.82 15.82 -21.03
C TYR A 459 33.55 16.19 -19.75
N ASN A 460 33.04 17.18 -18.99
CA ASN A 460 33.67 17.64 -17.76
C ASN A 460 32.62 17.98 -16.70
N GLY A 461 32.83 17.51 -15.48
CA GLY A 461 31.98 17.83 -14.34
C GLY A 461 31.33 16.59 -13.71
N LYS A 462 30.27 16.80 -12.93
CA LYS A 462 29.61 15.82 -12.08
C LYS A 462 28.19 15.55 -12.59
N LEU A 463 27.95 14.34 -13.08
CA LEU A 463 26.63 13.75 -13.33
C LEU A 463 26.03 13.29 -12.00
N VAL A 464 24.75 13.58 -11.74
CA VAL A 464 24.07 13.15 -10.51
C VAL A 464 22.83 12.32 -10.88
N GLU A 465 22.77 11.09 -10.36
CA GLU A 465 21.70 10.13 -10.65
C GLU A 465 21.35 9.34 -9.38
N SER A 466 20.17 9.60 -8.78
CA SER A 466 19.74 8.93 -7.54
C SER A 466 20.85 8.93 -6.47
N ASN A 467 21.04 7.91 -5.65
CA ASN A 467 22.13 7.85 -4.68
C ASN A 467 23.57 7.79 -5.26
N THR A 468 23.79 8.10 -6.55
CA THR A 468 25.11 8.07 -7.20
C THR A 468 25.46 9.37 -7.91
N ALA A 469 26.76 9.64 -8.04
CA ALA A 469 27.29 10.66 -8.93
C ALA A 469 28.52 10.17 -9.68
N ILE A 470 28.68 10.59 -10.94
CA ILE A 470 29.81 10.23 -11.80
C ILE A 470 30.55 11.50 -12.19
N VAL A 471 31.84 11.56 -11.89
CA VAL A 471 32.72 12.68 -12.25
C VAL A 471 33.44 12.35 -13.55
N TYR A 472 33.25 13.20 -14.55
CA TYR A 472 33.92 13.14 -15.85
C TYR A 472 35.05 14.16 -15.93
N LYS A 473 36.16 13.74 -16.55
CA LYS A 473 37.29 14.59 -16.89
C LYS A 473 37.75 14.28 -18.31
N ASN A 474 37.70 15.28 -19.19
CA ASN A 474 38.04 15.17 -20.61
C ASN A 474 37.33 14.00 -21.34
N GLY A 475 36.06 13.77 -21.01
CA GLY A 475 35.22 12.73 -21.63
C GLY A 475 35.41 11.32 -21.07
N SER A 476 36.26 11.13 -20.06
CA SER A 476 36.45 9.84 -19.38
C SER A 476 35.93 9.90 -17.95
N VAL A 477 35.40 8.78 -17.44
CA VAL A 477 35.05 8.64 -16.02
C VAL A 477 36.33 8.73 -15.19
N ALA A 478 36.33 9.62 -14.20
CA ALA A 478 37.42 9.82 -13.25
C ALA A 478 37.07 9.27 -11.86
N GLU A 479 35.80 9.42 -11.44
CA GLU A 479 35.32 8.96 -10.15
C GLU A 479 33.83 8.58 -10.20
N GLU A 480 33.46 7.53 -9.49
CA GLU A 480 32.06 7.20 -9.14
C GLU A 480 31.88 7.34 -7.63
N ILE A 481 30.85 8.05 -7.20
CA ILE A 481 30.55 8.38 -5.81
C ILE A 481 29.18 7.83 -5.45
N PHE A 482 29.10 7.09 -4.35
CA PHE A 482 27.87 6.49 -3.82
C PHE A 482 27.54 7.15 -2.48
N TYR A 483 26.33 7.70 -2.36
CA TYR A 483 25.83 8.38 -1.18
C TYR A 483 24.87 7.50 -0.39
N ARG A 484 24.66 7.81 0.88
CA ARG A 484 23.71 7.13 1.77
C ARG A 484 22.27 7.18 1.24
N SER A 485 21.88 8.31 0.68
CA SER A 485 20.56 8.57 0.14
C SER A 485 20.67 9.55 -1.02
N LYS A 486 19.60 9.64 -1.82
CA LYS A 486 19.50 10.70 -2.83
C LYS A 486 19.43 12.09 -2.19
N TYR A 487 18.84 12.23 -0.99
CA TYR A 487 18.63 13.51 -0.30
C TYR A 487 19.87 14.05 0.43
N ASP A 488 20.92 13.24 0.59
CA ASP A 488 22.04 13.51 1.49
C ASP A 488 23.34 13.89 0.74
N ARG A 489 23.26 14.29 -0.54
CA ARG A 489 24.44 14.42 -1.42
C ARG A 489 25.29 15.67 -1.22
N THR A 490 24.81 16.64 -0.46
CA THR A 490 25.46 17.94 -0.26
C THR A 490 26.60 17.90 0.74
N GLU A 491 26.62 16.90 1.63
CA GLU A 491 27.65 16.74 2.66
C GLU A 491 28.61 15.60 2.33
N GLU A 492 29.92 15.86 2.44
CA GLU A 492 30.97 14.87 2.19
C GLU A 492 30.89 13.67 3.15
N ASN A 493 30.38 13.89 4.37
CA ASN A 493 30.18 12.84 5.38
C ASN A 493 29.15 11.77 4.97
N ASN A 494 28.31 12.05 3.97
CA ASN A 494 27.29 11.13 3.49
C ASN A 494 27.77 10.23 2.34
N VAL A 495 29.03 10.39 1.91
CA VAL A 495 29.65 9.51 0.92
C VAL A 495 29.96 8.15 1.56
N LEU A 496 29.29 7.11 1.08
CA LEU A 496 29.52 5.74 1.49
C LEU A 496 30.74 5.13 0.79
N LYS A 497 30.93 5.42 -0.49
CA LYS A 497 31.97 4.78 -1.31
C LYS A 497 32.36 5.69 -2.47
N SER A 498 33.65 5.77 -2.77
CA SER A 498 34.19 6.36 -3.99
C SER A 498 35.04 5.34 -4.74
N VAL A 499 34.92 5.28 -6.06
CA VAL A 499 35.74 4.45 -6.96
C VAL A 499 36.42 5.35 -7.97
N TYR A 500 37.74 5.27 -8.06
CA TYR A 500 38.58 6.10 -8.92
C TYR A 500 39.04 5.32 -10.15
N PHE A 501 39.14 6.03 -11.28
CA PHE A 501 39.45 5.47 -12.58
C PHE A 501 40.61 6.22 -13.24
N GLU A 502 41.48 5.47 -13.92
CA GLU A 502 42.49 6.01 -14.83
C GLU A 502 42.47 5.21 -16.13
N ASN A 503 42.42 5.90 -17.28
CA ASN A 503 42.37 5.28 -18.61
C ASN A 503 41.27 4.20 -18.73
N GLY A 504 40.11 4.44 -18.10
CA GLY A 504 38.95 3.54 -18.14
C GLY A 504 39.04 2.30 -17.25
N LYS A 505 40.08 2.17 -16.41
CA LYS A 505 40.23 1.06 -15.45
C LYS A 505 40.16 1.57 -14.02
N ARG A 506 39.58 0.78 -13.12
CA ARG A 506 39.56 1.07 -11.68
C ARG A 506 40.97 1.03 -11.13
N THR A 507 41.32 2.00 -10.30
CA THR A 507 42.64 2.12 -9.66
C THR A 507 42.53 2.08 -8.15
N LYS A 508 41.53 2.75 -7.57
CA LYS A 508 41.34 2.87 -6.12
C LYS A 508 39.85 2.83 -5.75
N ILE A 509 39.55 2.27 -4.59
CA ILE A 509 38.25 2.39 -3.90
C ILE A 509 38.50 2.92 -2.50
N VAL A 510 37.63 3.80 -2.03
CA VAL A 510 37.58 4.27 -0.64
C VAL A 510 36.17 3.99 -0.14
N ASN A 511 36.04 3.11 0.85
CA ASN A 511 34.75 2.72 1.39
C ASN A 511 34.62 3.15 2.85
N ARG A 512 33.51 3.82 3.17
CA ARG A 512 33.12 4.33 4.48
C ARG A 512 31.86 3.66 4.99
N SER A 513 31.24 2.74 4.25
CA SER A 513 29.91 2.19 4.55
C SER A 513 29.88 1.15 5.67
N PHE A 514 31.01 0.89 6.31
CA PHE A 514 31.16 -0.15 7.32
C PHE A 514 32.31 0.15 8.29
N LEU A 515 32.32 -0.53 9.44
CA LEU A 515 33.40 -0.48 10.42
C LEU A 515 33.95 -1.88 10.69
N ILE A 516 35.26 -2.08 10.57
CA ILE A 516 35.94 -3.29 11.03
C ILE A 516 36.38 -3.07 12.48
N THR A 517 35.77 -3.80 13.42
CA THR A 517 35.97 -3.56 14.86
C THR A 517 37.40 -3.80 15.31
N SER A 518 38.10 -4.74 14.68
CA SER A 518 39.50 -5.09 14.98
C SER A 518 40.53 -4.16 14.33
N ASP A 519 40.12 -3.30 13.40
CA ASP A 519 40.99 -2.38 12.66
C ASP A 519 40.21 -1.11 12.29
N LYS A 520 39.80 -0.37 13.34
CA LYS A 520 38.93 0.80 13.19
C LYS A 520 39.63 1.91 12.42
N LYS A 521 39.03 2.30 11.31
CA LYS A 521 39.47 3.38 10.43
C LYS A 521 38.28 4.24 10.01
N ASP A 522 38.55 5.50 9.69
CA ASP A 522 37.53 6.42 9.15
C ASP A 522 37.10 6.02 7.73
N SER A 523 37.99 5.35 7.00
CA SER A 523 37.70 4.74 5.69
C SER A 523 38.63 3.57 5.41
N TYR A 524 38.17 2.68 4.53
CA TYR A 524 38.89 1.48 4.11
C TYR A 524 39.24 1.60 2.63
N GLU A 525 40.54 1.63 2.34
CA GLU A 525 41.03 1.78 0.98
C GLU A 525 41.35 0.43 0.34
N GLY A 526 41.05 0.31 -0.96
CA GLY A 526 41.45 -0.81 -1.81
C GLY A 526 42.09 -0.31 -3.09
N VAL A 527 43.13 -1.00 -3.56
CA VAL A 527 43.85 -0.72 -4.80
C VAL A 527 43.59 -1.83 -5.81
N TYR A 528 43.18 -1.45 -7.00
CA TYR A 528 42.97 -2.36 -8.13
C TYR A 528 44.23 -2.43 -9.00
N LYS A 529 44.49 -3.60 -9.57
CA LYS A 529 45.48 -3.80 -10.65
C LYS A 529 44.82 -4.57 -11.78
N ASN A 530 44.72 -3.96 -12.96
CA ASN A 530 43.96 -4.50 -14.10
C ASN A 530 42.51 -4.88 -13.72
N ASP A 531 41.81 -3.97 -13.05
CA ASP A 531 40.42 -4.14 -12.59
C ASP A 531 40.17 -5.28 -11.59
N LYS A 532 41.23 -5.86 -11.02
CA LYS A 532 41.14 -6.88 -9.97
C LYS A 532 41.63 -6.35 -8.62
N PRO A 533 41.01 -6.72 -7.50
CA PRO A 533 41.53 -6.44 -6.17
C PRO A 533 43.00 -6.84 -6.05
N TYR A 534 43.85 -5.92 -5.61
CA TYR A 534 45.29 -6.17 -5.49
C TYR A 534 45.78 -5.95 -4.05
N SER A 535 45.41 -4.87 -3.40
CA SER A 535 45.78 -4.62 -2.00
C SER A 535 44.70 -3.81 -1.28
N GLY A 536 44.53 -4.04 0.02
CA GLY A 536 43.55 -3.32 0.84
C GLY A 536 42.18 -4.01 0.88
N TYR A 537 41.14 -3.24 1.19
CA TYR A 537 39.83 -3.75 1.59
C TYR A 537 38.81 -3.64 0.46
N PHE A 538 38.02 -4.69 0.26
CA PHE A 538 36.98 -4.76 -0.77
C PHE A 538 35.73 -5.41 -0.18
N ALA A 539 34.65 -4.63 -0.09
CA ALA A 539 33.35 -5.17 0.30
C ALA A 539 32.71 -5.95 -0.86
N THR A 540 32.07 -7.07 -0.54
CA THR A 540 31.20 -7.80 -1.47
C THR A 540 29.84 -7.10 -1.57
N ASP A 541 29.13 -7.40 -2.67
CA ASP A 541 27.82 -6.82 -2.97
C ASP A 541 26.76 -7.94 -3.00
N PHE A 542 26.47 -8.48 -1.82
CA PHE A 542 25.34 -9.35 -1.59
C PHE A 542 24.27 -8.49 -0.91
N ASN A 543 23.22 -8.08 -1.62
CA ASN A 543 22.16 -7.18 -1.14
C ASN A 543 21.69 -7.34 0.34
N GLU A 544 21.80 -8.53 0.94
CA GLU A 544 21.47 -8.81 2.36
C GLU A 544 22.66 -9.27 3.23
N PHE A 545 23.81 -9.68 2.65
CA PHE A 545 24.88 -10.44 3.34
C PHE A 545 26.29 -10.01 2.93
N ASN A 546 26.69 -8.78 3.24
CA ASN A 546 28.01 -8.30 2.82
C ASN A 546 29.14 -8.76 3.75
N HIS A 547 30.33 -9.00 3.19
CA HIS A 547 31.58 -9.17 3.92
C HIS A 547 32.68 -8.31 3.29
N VAL A 548 33.80 -8.14 3.99
CA VAL A 548 34.93 -7.32 3.52
C VAL A 548 36.18 -8.17 3.42
N ASP A 549 36.71 -8.31 2.21
CA ASP A 549 37.95 -9.05 1.95
C ASP A 549 39.15 -8.11 2.00
N TYR A 550 40.22 -8.55 2.65
CA TYR A 550 41.52 -7.87 2.64
C TYR A 550 42.53 -8.63 1.78
N TYR A 551 43.07 -7.94 0.79
CA TYR A 551 44.05 -8.45 -0.16
C TYR A 551 45.45 -7.92 0.12
N GLU A 552 46.43 -8.77 -0.14
CA GLU A 552 47.85 -8.42 -0.15
C GLU A 552 48.49 -9.00 -1.42
N ASN A 553 49.01 -8.12 -2.29
CA ASN A 553 49.63 -8.49 -3.57
C ASN A 553 48.78 -9.43 -4.46
N GLY A 554 47.46 -9.21 -4.49
CA GLY A 554 46.50 -9.99 -5.27
C GLY A 554 46.05 -11.28 -4.60
N VAL A 555 46.50 -11.57 -3.38
CA VAL A 555 46.12 -12.75 -2.61
C VAL A 555 45.24 -12.33 -1.44
N ILE A 556 44.07 -12.95 -1.28
CA ILE A 556 43.20 -12.74 -0.12
C ILE A 556 43.88 -13.27 1.15
N LYS A 557 43.90 -12.47 2.22
CA LYS A 557 44.50 -12.83 3.51
C LYS A 557 43.46 -12.95 4.61
N TYR A 558 42.52 -12.01 4.65
CA TYR A 558 41.48 -11.96 5.65
C TYR A 558 40.13 -11.69 5.03
N GLN A 559 39.10 -12.17 5.68
CA GLN A 559 37.72 -11.74 5.47
C GLN A 559 37.20 -11.21 6.80
N TYR A 560 36.47 -10.12 6.74
CA TYR A 560 35.79 -9.53 7.88
C TYR A 560 34.29 -9.64 7.64
N SER A 561 33.61 -10.28 8.58
CA SER A 561 32.18 -10.55 8.54
C SER A 561 31.54 -10.16 9.86
N ASN A 562 30.25 -10.46 10.00
CA ASN A 562 29.50 -10.27 11.22
C ASN A 562 28.41 -11.35 11.36
N ASN A 563 27.76 -11.37 12.52
CA ASN A 563 26.50 -12.08 12.65
C ASN A 563 25.38 -11.23 12.03
N TYR A 564 24.96 -11.57 10.81
CA TYR A 564 23.98 -10.75 10.10
C TYR A 564 22.62 -10.72 10.81
N LEU A 565 22.22 -11.80 11.50
CA LEU A 565 20.93 -11.85 12.23
C LEU A 565 20.91 -10.82 13.37
N GLU A 566 22.04 -10.61 14.03
CA GLU A 566 22.18 -9.60 15.09
C GLU A 566 22.26 -8.17 14.55
N ASN A 567 22.52 -8.00 13.25
CA ASN A 567 22.67 -6.71 12.59
C ASN A 567 21.52 -6.33 11.66
N LEU A 568 20.51 -7.20 11.47
CA LEU A 568 19.28 -6.87 10.71
C LEU A 568 18.57 -5.63 11.26
N GLU A 569 18.71 -5.31 12.55
CA GLU A 569 18.17 -4.09 13.15
C GLU A 569 19.01 -2.83 12.87
N LYS A 570 20.27 -2.99 12.42
CA LYS A 570 21.24 -1.90 12.19
C LYS A 570 21.39 -1.65 10.67
N TYR A 571 20.28 -1.32 10.02
CA TYR A 571 20.11 -1.18 8.56
C TYR A 571 21.13 -0.32 7.80
N GLN A 572 21.91 0.54 8.48
CA GLN A 572 22.62 1.64 7.82
C GLN A 572 24.13 1.70 8.03
N TYR A 573 24.70 0.87 8.92
CA TYR A 573 26.15 0.85 9.17
C TYR A 573 26.58 -0.45 9.88
N PRO A 574 26.79 -1.56 9.14
CA PRO A 574 27.17 -2.82 9.77
C PRO A 574 28.56 -2.74 10.40
N ASN A 575 28.66 -3.25 11.62
CA ASN A 575 29.94 -3.52 12.26
C ASN A 575 30.41 -4.91 11.86
N TYR A 576 31.68 -5.02 11.49
CA TYR A 576 32.38 -6.24 11.11
C TYR A 576 33.35 -6.62 12.22
N ASP A 577 32.90 -7.52 13.08
CA ASP A 577 33.58 -7.93 14.31
C ASP A 577 34.12 -9.37 14.25
N ILE A 578 33.78 -10.13 13.21
CA ILE A 578 34.28 -11.48 12.99
C ILE A 578 35.36 -11.45 11.91
N LYS A 579 36.49 -12.13 12.18
CA LYS A 579 37.63 -12.21 11.25
C LYS A 579 37.88 -13.66 10.86
N SER A 580 37.99 -13.90 9.56
CA SER A 580 38.44 -15.16 8.97
C SER A 580 39.81 -15.01 8.33
N THR A 581 40.63 -16.06 8.40
CA THR A 581 42.00 -16.09 7.87
C THR A 581 42.10 -17.06 6.71
N TYR A 582 42.67 -16.60 5.61
CA TYR A 582 42.93 -17.39 4.42
C TYR A 582 44.35 -17.97 4.39
N LYS A 583 44.46 -19.20 3.92
CA LYS A 583 45.71 -19.84 3.52
C LYS A 583 45.46 -20.64 2.25
N ASP A 584 46.29 -20.43 1.23
CA ASP A 584 46.19 -21.11 -0.07
C ASP A 584 44.79 -21.04 -0.71
N GLY A 585 44.13 -19.89 -0.56
CA GLY A 585 42.79 -19.62 -1.11
C GLY A 585 41.62 -20.23 -0.32
N LYS A 586 41.87 -20.87 0.83
CA LYS A 586 40.83 -21.43 1.71
C LYS A 586 40.85 -20.78 3.07
N ILE A 587 39.70 -20.71 3.73
CA ILE A 587 39.61 -20.27 5.13
C ILE A 587 40.14 -21.38 6.03
N VAL A 588 41.08 -21.03 6.91
CA VAL A 588 41.65 -21.94 7.91
C VAL A 588 41.19 -21.62 9.33
N ASP A 589 40.71 -20.41 9.57
CA ASP A 589 40.18 -19.99 10.87
C ASP A 589 39.09 -18.93 10.64
N GLY A 590 37.96 -19.04 11.31
CA GLY A 590 36.80 -18.14 11.17
C GLY A 590 35.70 -18.65 10.22
N PRO A 591 34.61 -17.88 10.06
CA PRO A 591 33.48 -18.25 9.21
C PRO A 591 33.77 -18.09 7.71
N GLU A 592 33.23 -19.00 6.91
CA GLU A 592 33.12 -18.97 5.45
C GLU A 592 31.65 -18.88 5.07
N TYR A 593 31.28 -17.90 4.24
CA TYR A 593 29.89 -17.70 3.81
C TYR A 593 29.68 -18.16 2.37
N ILE A 594 28.57 -18.86 2.14
CA ILE A 594 28.18 -19.38 0.83
C ILE A 594 26.73 -18.96 0.57
N LYS A 595 26.49 -18.14 -0.47
CA LYS A 595 25.16 -17.69 -0.90
C LYS A 595 24.65 -18.48 -2.11
N SER A 596 23.37 -18.82 -2.10
CA SER A 596 22.62 -19.35 -3.24
C SER A 596 21.23 -18.67 -3.29
N GLU A 597 20.44 -18.89 -4.35
CA GLU A 597 19.16 -18.19 -4.58
C GLU A 597 18.12 -18.36 -3.45
N ARG A 598 18.16 -19.48 -2.71
CA ARG A 598 17.16 -19.83 -1.68
C ARG A 598 17.77 -20.22 -0.32
N GLN A 599 19.08 -20.09 -0.17
CA GLN A 599 19.79 -20.52 1.04
C GLN A 599 21.03 -19.68 1.31
N PHE A 600 21.37 -19.57 2.59
CA PHE A 600 22.62 -18.99 3.05
C PHE A 600 23.29 -19.97 4.01
N ILE A 601 24.59 -20.22 3.82
CA ILE A 601 25.35 -21.18 4.63
C ILE A 601 26.55 -20.47 5.24
N SER A 602 26.76 -20.68 6.53
CA SER A 602 27.93 -20.18 7.26
C SER A 602 28.71 -21.36 7.82
N LYS A 603 29.92 -21.62 7.34
CA LYS A 603 30.81 -22.70 7.82
C LYS A 603 31.85 -22.13 8.77
N TYR A 604 32.04 -22.70 9.94
CA TYR A 604 32.98 -22.21 10.94
C TYR A 604 34.21 -23.11 11.00
N TRP A 605 35.37 -22.55 10.64
CA TRP A 605 36.64 -23.27 10.59
C TRP A 605 37.52 -22.89 11.77
N LYS A 606 38.28 -23.85 12.29
CA LYS A 606 39.32 -23.63 13.30
C LYS A 606 40.52 -24.51 12.99
N ASN A 607 41.69 -23.90 12.79
CA ASN A 607 42.92 -24.59 12.38
C ASN A 607 42.76 -25.53 11.15
N GLY A 608 41.90 -25.15 10.19
CA GLY A 608 41.61 -25.92 8.98
C GLY A 608 40.59 -27.05 9.16
N VAL A 609 40.02 -27.22 10.36
CA VAL A 609 38.97 -28.21 10.66
C VAL A 609 37.63 -27.50 10.73
N LEU A 610 36.61 -28.04 10.05
CA LEU A 610 35.24 -27.54 10.14
C LEU A 610 34.64 -27.97 11.49
N THR A 611 34.28 -27.00 12.33
CA THR A 611 33.76 -27.28 13.69
C THR A 611 32.24 -27.21 13.76
N SER A 612 31.63 -26.30 13.00
CA SER A 612 30.19 -26.10 12.96
C SER A 612 29.77 -25.46 11.64
N TYR A 613 28.48 -25.50 11.30
CA TYR A 613 27.92 -24.73 10.20
C TYR A 613 26.43 -24.42 10.40
N ASP A 614 25.98 -23.29 9.85
CA ASP A 614 24.58 -22.88 9.83
C ASP A 614 23.99 -23.06 8.43
N ILE A 615 22.74 -23.52 8.37
CA ILE A 615 21.91 -23.55 7.16
C ILE A 615 20.69 -22.66 7.38
N ASP A 616 20.63 -21.54 6.66
CA ASP A 616 19.53 -20.59 6.67
C ASP A 616 18.61 -20.82 5.47
N LEU A 617 17.34 -21.10 5.74
CA LEU A 617 16.30 -21.37 4.74
C LEU A 617 15.33 -20.21 4.64
N PHE A 618 15.06 -19.76 3.42
CA PHE A 618 14.16 -18.65 3.12
C PHE A 618 13.03 -19.09 2.18
N ALA A 619 11.78 -18.77 2.53
CA ALA A 619 10.61 -18.86 1.65
C ALA A 619 9.63 -17.69 1.93
N MET A 620 8.60 -17.53 1.09
CA MET A 620 7.60 -16.45 1.27
C MET A 620 6.96 -16.57 2.66
N HIS A 621 7.24 -15.60 3.54
CA HIS A 621 6.83 -15.57 4.96
C HIS A 621 7.41 -16.68 5.86
N TYR A 622 8.53 -17.31 5.48
CA TYR A 622 9.20 -18.34 6.31
C TYR A 622 10.72 -18.14 6.34
N PHE A 623 11.28 -18.13 7.55
CA PHE A 623 12.72 -18.16 7.82
C PHE A 623 13.00 -19.20 8.89
N ASN A 624 14.04 -20.02 8.74
CA ASN A 624 14.55 -20.87 9.81
C ASN A 624 16.05 -21.15 9.65
N ARG A 625 16.74 -21.35 10.78
CA ARG A 625 18.18 -21.71 10.83
C ARG A 625 18.38 -23.05 11.51
N PHE A 626 19.18 -23.91 10.88
CA PHE A 626 19.68 -25.17 11.45
C PHE A 626 21.18 -25.05 11.71
N HIS A 627 21.58 -25.05 12.98
CA HIS A 627 22.97 -25.01 13.41
C HIS A 627 23.48 -26.43 13.66
N PHE A 628 24.53 -26.85 12.95
CA PHE A 628 25.19 -28.14 13.10
C PHE A 628 26.52 -27.94 13.81
N ASP A 629 26.78 -28.71 14.86
CA ASP A 629 27.99 -28.61 15.68
C ASP A 629 28.63 -30.00 15.82
N LEU A 630 29.90 -30.11 15.47
CA LEU A 630 30.66 -31.35 15.55
C LEU A 630 31.19 -31.55 16.98
N LYS A 631 30.65 -32.55 17.67
CA LYS A 631 31.15 -33.03 18.96
C LYS A 631 31.98 -34.30 18.78
N ASP A 632 32.82 -34.64 19.76
CA ASP A 632 33.74 -35.79 19.71
C ASP A 632 33.10 -37.10 19.23
N LYS A 633 31.81 -37.33 19.50
CA LYS A 633 31.07 -38.55 19.13
C LYS A 633 29.68 -38.30 18.53
N ALA A 634 29.35 -37.05 18.20
CA ALA A 634 28.00 -36.69 17.78
C ALA A 634 27.96 -35.47 16.86
N ILE A 635 26.90 -35.38 16.04
CA ILE A 635 26.51 -34.14 15.37
C ILE A 635 25.32 -33.56 16.15
N GLU A 636 25.51 -32.43 16.81
CA GLU A 636 24.42 -31.71 17.47
C GLU A 636 23.76 -30.75 16.47
N ILE A 637 22.43 -30.75 16.41
CA ILE A 637 21.63 -29.90 15.52
C ILE A 637 20.72 -29.04 16.38
N THR A 638 20.87 -27.72 16.31
CA THR A 638 20.00 -26.76 16.99
C THR A 638 19.12 -26.03 15.97
N ILE A 639 17.82 -25.98 16.23
CA ILE A 639 16.82 -25.31 15.38
C ILE A 639 16.50 -23.95 15.99
N PHE A 640 16.68 -22.88 15.22
CA PHE A 640 16.61 -21.51 15.75
C PHE A 640 15.21 -21.12 16.22
N ASN A 641 14.17 -21.32 15.40
CA ASN A 641 12.81 -20.88 15.73
C ASN A 641 12.21 -21.61 16.94
N SER A 642 12.31 -22.93 16.96
CA SER A 642 11.74 -23.75 18.04
C SER A 642 12.65 -23.91 19.25
N LYS A 643 13.92 -23.48 19.13
CA LYS A 643 14.99 -23.70 20.13
C LYS A 643 15.20 -25.17 20.49
N LYS A 644 14.76 -26.08 19.63
CA LYS A 644 14.89 -27.53 19.84
C LYS A 644 16.28 -28.01 19.45
N LYS A 645 16.67 -29.14 20.04
CA LYS A 645 17.95 -29.80 19.80
C LYS A 645 17.75 -31.25 19.40
N ALA A 646 18.49 -31.67 18.38
CA ALA A 646 18.63 -33.04 17.96
C ALA A 646 20.11 -33.45 17.98
N GLU A 647 20.38 -34.73 18.11
CA GLU A 647 21.74 -35.28 18.14
C GLU A 647 21.79 -36.54 17.27
N ILE A 648 22.81 -36.63 16.42
CA ILE A 648 23.10 -37.81 15.61
C ILE A 648 24.35 -38.47 16.16
N VAL A 649 24.23 -39.73 16.57
CA VAL A 649 25.35 -40.54 17.06
C VAL A 649 25.52 -41.80 16.22
N ILE A 650 26.74 -42.32 16.16
CA ILE A 650 27.05 -43.63 15.59
C ILE A 650 27.59 -44.50 16.71
N GLU A 651 26.89 -45.59 17.01
CA GLU A 651 27.24 -46.57 18.01
C GLU A 651 27.65 -47.89 17.37
N LYS A 652 28.53 -48.62 18.04
CA LYS A 652 28.92 -49.97 17.62
C LYS A 652 28.08 -51.00 18.38
N GLN A 653 27.26 -51.76 17.65
CA GLN A 653 26.44 -52.83 18.21
C GLN A 653 26.95 -54.18 17.69
N GLY A 654 27.87 -54.80 18.44
CA GLY A 654 28.55 -56.03 18.01
C GLY A 654 29.52 -55.79 16.84
N SER A 655 29.30 -56.48 15.70
CA SER A 655 30.08 -56.33 14.47
C SER A 655 29.55 -55.25 13.50
N LYS A 656 28.41 -54.62 13.82
CA LYS A 656 27.74 -53.64 12.94
C LYS A 656 27.64 -52.28 13.62
N ASN A 657 27.73 -51.22 12.82
CA ASN A 657 27.46 -49.87 13.28
C ASN A 657 25.95 -49.58 13.18
N SER A 658 25.45 -48.77 14.10
CA SER A 658 24.09 -48.22 14.05
C SER A 658 24.12 -46.72 14.34
N SER A 659 23.37 -45.96 13.55
CA SER A 659 23.18 -44.54 13.81
C SER A 659 21.88 -44.32 14.57
N LYS A 660 21.85 -43.34 15.48
CA LYS A 660 20.64 -42.92 16.18
C LYS A 660 20.40 -41.43 16.00
N LEU A 661 19.13 -41.06 15.86
CA LEU A 661 18.66 -39.67 15.95
C LEU A 661 17.96 -39.51 17.29
N ILE A 662 18.50 -38.62 18.12
CA ILE A 662 18.04 -38.33 19.47
C ILE A 662 17.44 -36.92 19.48
N VAL A 663 16.25 -36.74 20.04
CA VAL A 663 15.58 -35.44 20.18
C VAL A 663 15.12 -35.29 21.63
N GLY A 664 15.43 -34.16 22.27
CA GLY A 664 14.98 -33.92 23.65
C GLY A 664 15.41 -35.00 24.66
N LYS A 665 16.58 -35.62 24.43
CA LYS A 665 17.16 -36.76 25.19
C LYS A 665 16.49 -38.13 24.96
N LYS A 666 15.57 -38.24 24.01
CA LYS A 666 14.93 -39.51 23.64
C LYS A 666 15.36 -39.94 22.25
N THR A 667 15.63 -41.24 22.07
CA THR A 667 15.88 -41.78 20.73
C THR A 667 14.57 -41.72 19.94
N LEU A 668 14.54 -40.94 18.86
CA LEU A 668 13.39 -40.87 17.97
C LEU A 668 13.41 -42.05 17.00
N MET A 669 14.59 -42.30 16.41
CA MET A 669 14.79 -43.38 15.47
C MET A 669 16.22 -43.89 15.48
N SER A 670 16.38 -45.16 15.12
CA SER A 670 17.67 -45.80 14.91
C SER A 670 17.72 -46.44 13.53
N LYS A 671 18.91 -46.46 12.92
CA LYS A 671 19.13 -47.14 11.65
C LYS A 671 20.45 -47.88 11.61
N SER A 672 20.51 -48.95 10.82
CA SER A 672 21.73 -49.70 10.56
C SER A 672 21.66 -50.36 9.20
N SER A 673 22.80 -50.41 8.50
CA SER A 673 22.91 -51.12 7.22
C SER A 673 22.68 -52.61 7.39
N VAL A 674 22.00 -53.22 6.42
CA VAL A 674 21.77 -54.65 6.37
C VAL A 674 22.07 -55.17 4.97
N GLU A 675 22.68 -56.35 4.90
CA GLU A 675 22.85 -57.03 3.62
C GLU A 675 21.49 -57.42 3.06
N LEU A 676 21.29 -57.20 1.76
CA LEU A 676 20.01 -57.36 1.08
C LEU A 676 19.37 -58.75 1.27
N ASN A 677 20.21 -59.79 1.37
CA ASN A 677 19.79 -61.19 1.54
C ASN A 677 19.65 -61.62 3.01
N ASN A 678 20.04 -60.78 3.96
CA ASN A 678 19.91 -61.03 5.40
C ASN A 678 18.79 -60.18 6.04
N THR A 679 17.96 -59.54 5.23
CA THR A 679 16.85 -58.66 5.63
C THR A 679 15.80 -59.36 6.51
N LEU A 680 15.53 -60.64 6.27
CA LEU A 680 14.56 -61.44 7.04
C LEU A 680 15.11 -62.05 8.35
N SER A 681 16.43 -62.01 8.55
CA SER A 681 17.12 -62.64 9.70
C SER A 681 17.39 -61.69 10.88
N SER A 682 17.00 -60.42 10.78
CA SER A 682 17.35 -59.40 11.78
C SER A 682 16.34 -59.35 12.93
N ASP A 683 16.83 -59.50 14.16
CA ASP A 683 15.98 -59.53 15.35
C ASP A 683 15.46 -58.15 15.81
N ILE A 684 15.74 -57.06 15.08
CA ILE A 684 15.77 -55.68 15.62
C ILE A 684 14.93 -54.66 14.79
N ALA A 685 14.52 -54.96 13.56
CA ALA A 685 13.92 -53.96 12.65
C ALA A 685 12.37 -53.93 12.65
N GLU A 686 11.78 -52.73 12.72
CA GLU A 686 10.33 -52.55 12.51
C GLU A 686 9.98 -52.44 11.01
N ASN A 687 10.89 -51.87 10.21
CA ASN A 687 10.81 -51.85 8.76
C ASN A 687 12.21 -51.78 8.11
N ILE A 688 12.26 -52.07 6.81
CA ILE A 688 13.44 -51.99 5.95
C ILE A 688 13.17 -50.98 4.85
N LEU A 689 14.15 -50.11 4.61
CA LEU A 689 14.18 -49.17 3.49
C LEU A 689 15.17 -49.67 2.44
N TYR A 690 14.70 -49.88 1.21
CA TYR A 690 15.52 -50.18 0.05
C TYR A 690 15.78 -48.90 -0.74
N TYR A 691 17.02 -48.68 -1.16
CA TYR A 691 17.41 -47.49 -1.91
C TYR A 691 18.54 -47.81 -2.89
N GLU A 692 18.64 -46.95 -3.90
CA GLU A 692 19.62 -47.02 -4.98
C GLU A 692 20.88 -46.24 -4.59
N SER A 693 22.05 -46.87 -4.74
CA SER A 693 23.37 -46.21 -4.65
C SER A 693 24.33 -46.94 -5.57
N ASP A 694 25.15 -46.19 -6.34
CA ASP A 694 26.20 -46.74 -7.20
C ASP A 694 25.76 -47.88 -8.14
N ASN A 695 24.58 -47.76 -8.74
CA ASN A 695 23.94 -48.78 -9.60
C ASN A 695 23.62 -50.12 -8.91
N GLU A 696 23.51 -50.14 -7.58
CA GLU A 696 23.07 -51.30 -6.80
C GLU A 696 21.91 -50.95 -5.86
N VAL A 697 21.22 -52.00 -5.39
CA VAL A 697 20.18 -51.87 -4.36
C VAL A 697 20.78 -52.16 -3.00
N LEU A 698 20.69 -51.19 -2.11
CA LEU A 698 21.10 -51.31 -0.71
C LEU A 698 19.88 -51.33 0.21
N ALA A 699 20.06 -51.88 1.41
CA ALA A 699 19.02 -51.98 2.42
C ALA A 699 19.50 -51.39 3.77
N LYS A 700 18.62 -50.64 4.42
CA LYS A 700 18.81 -50.14 5.78
C LYS A 700 17.62 -50.55 6.64
N MET A 701 17.89 -51.03 7.84
CA MET A 701 16.88 -51.27 8.85
C MET A 701 16.57 -49.95 9.54
N ILE A 702 15.29 -49.66 9.76
CA ILE A 702 14.83 -48.47 10.48
C ILE A 702 13.89 -48.91 11.59
N SER A 703 14.16 -48.44 12.80
CA SER A 703 13.32 -48.68 13.97
C SER A 703 12.89 -47.35 14.56
N PHE A 704 11.58 -47.21 14.81
CA PHE A 704 10.99 -46.05 15.47
C PHE A 704 10.68 -46.40 16.93
N GLU A 705 11.04 -45.55 17.89
CA GLU A 705 10.65 -45.82 19.28
C GLU A 705 9.17 -45.44 19.51
N LYS A 706 8.29 -46.45 19.43
CA LYS A 706 6.81 -46.36 19.51
C LYS A 706 6.23 -45.60 20.72
N HIS A 707 6.99 -45.36 21.78
CA HIS A 707 6.51 -44.70 23.01
C HIS A 707 6.59 -43.16 23.00
N ASN A 708 7.03 -42.52 21.92
CA ASN A 708 7.14 -41.06 21.85
C ASN A 708 6.26 -40.40 20.77
N LEU A 709 5.46 -41.16 20.03
CA LEU A 709 4.65 -40.66 18.88
C LEU A 709 3.22 -40.22 19.25
N LYS A 710 2.75 -40.44 20.49
CA LYS A 710 1.35 -40.17 20.89
C LYS A 710 1.15 -38.96 21.81
N ASP A 711 2.20 -38.40 22.39
CA ASP A 711 2.10 -37.39 23.45
C ASP A 711 2.65 -36.01 23.06
N SER A 712 2.75 -35.67 21.78
CA SER A 712 3.22 -34.34 21.43
C SER A 712 2.61 -33.83 20.13
N GLU A 713 2.15 -32.59 20.12
CA GLU A 713 1.83 -31.81 18.92
C GLU A 713 3.08 -31.60 18.01
N GLU A 714 4.21 -32.27 18.28
CA GLU A 714 5.53 -32.03 17.68
C GLU A 714 5.75 -32.74 16.34
N ASP A 715 4.92 -33.74 15.99
CA ASP A 715 5.18 -34.68 14.89
C ASP A 715 4.91 -34.11 13.47
N ASN A 716 4.24 -32.96 13.36
CA ASN A 716 3.85 -32.35 12.06
C ASN A 716 4.61 -31.06 11.72
N SER A 717 5.64 -30.68 12.47
CA SER A 717 6.44 -29.51 12.08
C SER A 717 7.38 -29.85 10.92
N GLN A 718 7.42 -28.98 9.90
CA GLN A 718 8.35 -29.10 8.77
C GLN A 718 9.81 -29.27 9.22
N GLU A 719 10.17 -28.74 10.39
CA GLU A 719 11.51 -28.81 10.98
C GLU A 719 11.95 -30.26 11.28
N PHE A 720 11.05 -31.07 11.85
CA PHE A 720 11.33 -32.47 12.14
C PHE A 720 11.36 -33.33 10.89
N THR A 721 10.51 -33.02 9.89
CA THR A 721 10.57 -33.67 8.58
C THR A 721 11.95 -33.46 7.92
N ILE A 722 12.49 -32.24 8.00
CA ILE A 722 13.82 -31.91 7.46
C ILE A 722 14.92 -32.74 8.15
N ILE A 723 14.95 -32.76 9.49
CA ILE A 723 15.99 -33.47 10.25
C ILE A 723 15.89 -34.99 10.06
N THR A 724 14.68 -35.55 10.03
CA THR A 724 14.48 -36.99 9.82
C THR A 724 14.85 -37.40 8.39
N ASN A 725 14.51 -36.60 7.38
CA ASN A 725 14.93 -36.83 6.00
C ASN A 725 16.45 -36.76 5.84
N LEU A 726 17.09 -35.78 6.46
CA LEU A 726 18.55 -35.66 6.53
C LEU A 726 19.16 -36.91 7.14
N PHE A 727 18.68 -37.29 8.33
CA PHE A 727 19.18 -38.45 9.05
C PHE A 727 19.03 -39.72 8.22
N ILE A 728 17.88 -39.98 7.60
CA ILE A 728 17.64 -41.20 6.81
C ILE A 728 18.55 -41.24 5.58
N SER A 729 18.59 -40.15 4.82
CA SER A 729 19.13 -40.13 3.46
C SER A 729 20.64 -39.89 3.40
N HIS A 730 21.18 -39.05 4.30
CA HIS A 730 22.56 -38.56 4.18
C HIS A 730 23.54 -39.20 5.17
N ILE A 731 23.06 -39.71 6.31
CA ILE A 731 23.95 -40.40 7.27
C ILE A 731 24.35 -41.78 6.75
N ASN A 732 25.65 -42.07 6.74
CA ASN A 732 26.22 -43.39 6.51
C ASN A 732 26.76 -43.95 7.84
N ASP A 733 26.13 -45.01 8.31
CA ASP A 733 26.49 -45.70 9.55
C ASP A 733 27.89 -46.37 9.50
N ASN A 734 28.44 -46.60 8.31
CA ASN A 734 29.79 -47.16 8.15
C ASN A 734 30.91 -46.11 8.17
N GLU A 735 30.57 -44.82 8.13
CA GLU A 735 31.51 -43.70 8.17
C GLU A 735 31.64 -43.12 9.58
N THR A 736 32.71 -42.39 9.85
CA THR A 736 32.85 -41.68 11.14
C THR A 736 31.84 -40.53 11.23
N ILE A 737 31.57 -40.06 12.45
CA ILE A 737 30.74 -38.87 12.69
C ILE A 737 31.32 -37.64 11.96
N GLU A 738 32.64 -37.45 12.00
CA GLU A 738 33.33 -36.36 11.32
C GLU A 738 33.20 -36.45 9.79
N ALA A 739 33.35 -37.65 9.21
CA ALA A 739 33.18 -37.85 7.78
C ALA A 739 31.74 -37.54 7.32
N ASN A 740 30.74 -38.01 8.09
CA ASN A 740 29.34 -37.67 7.85
C ASN A 740 29.09 -36.15 7.94
N PHE A 741 29.61 -35.51 8.98
CA PHE A 741 29.46 -34.07 9.20
C PHE A 741 30.03 -33.24 8.05
N ASN A 742 31.26 -33.53 7.62
CA ASN A 742 31.91 -32.84 6.51
C ASN A 742 31.17 -33.08 5.18
N LYS A 743 30.76 -34.32 4.91
CA LYS A 743 29.98 -34.67 3.72
C LYS A 743 28.67 -33.89 3.65
N ILE A 744 27.94 -33.82 4.76
CA ILE A 744 26.69 -33.06 4.85
C ILE A 744 26.95 -31.57 4.55
N ALA A 745 27.96 -30.97 5.17
CA ALA A 745 28.32 -29.57 4.93
C ALA A 745 28.65 -29.28 3.46
N GLU A 746 29.35 -30.20 2.79
CA GLU A 746 29.70 -30.09 1.37
C GLU A 746 28.47 -30.25 0.46
N GLU A 747 27.63 -31.25 0.71
CA GLU A 747 26.39 -31.47 -0.06
C GLU A 747 25.48 -30.24 0.00
N PHE A 748 25.29 -29.67 1.19
CA PHE A 748 24.47 -28.48 1.39
C PHE A 748 25.05 -27.23 0.72
N SER A 749 26.36 -27.18 0.48
CA SER A 749 26.99 -26.07 -0.24
C SER A 749 26.57 -26.00 -1.71
N THR A 750 25.83 -26.99 -2.22
CA THR A 750 25.35 -27.06 -3.60
C THR A 750 23.83 -26.84 -3.70
N LYS A 751 23.36 -26.23 -4.79
CA LYS A 751 21.92 -25.92 -5.02
C LYS A 751 21.02 -27.16 -5.03
N LYS A 752 21.52 -28.32 -5.46
CA LYS A 752 20.73 -29.55 -5.69
C LYS A 752 20.27 -30.21 -4.37
N ALA A 753 21.11 -30.20 -3.34
CA ALA A 753 20.86 -30.95 -2.12
C ALA A 753 19.64 -30.44 -1.31
N LEU A 754 19.39 -29.12 -1.31
CA LEU A 754 18.27 -28.53 -0.57
C LEU A 754 16.91 -28.83 -1.20
N GLU A 755 16.81 -28.81 -2.53
CA GLU A 755 15.55 -29.13 -3.23
C GLU A 755 15.13 -30.58 -2.94
N THR A 756 16.10 -31.50 -2.87
CA THR A 756 15.86 -32.90 -2.49
C THR A 756 15.38 -33.04 -1.04
N LEU A 757 15.92 -32.24 -0.11
CA LEU A 757 15.56 -32.28 1.31
C LEU A 757 14.14 -31.74 1.58
N LEU A 758 13.75 -30.65 0.91
CA LEU A 758 12.47 -29.96 1.13
C LEU A 758 11.28 -30.62 0.42
N ARG A 759 11.51 -31.30 -0.71
CA ARG A 759 10.41 -31.88 -1.51
C ARG A 759 9.94 -33.26 -1.05
N GLY A 760 10.65 -33.90 -0.10
CA GLY A 760 10.15 -35.06 0.62
C GLY A 760 9.53 -36.14 -0.27
N GLY A 761 10.22 -36.60 -1.31
CA GLY A 761 9.77 -37.69 -2.17
C GLY A 761 9.91 -37.38 -3.66
N GLU A 762 10.80 -38.14 -4.30
CA GLU A 762 10.90 -38.54 -5.72
C GLU A 762 12.38 -38.65 -6.18
N GLU A 763 13.32 -37.95 -5.54
CA GLU A 763 14.77 -38.03 -5.85
C GLU A 763 15.65 -38.67 -4.75
N THR A 764 15.08 -39.29 -3.71
CA THR A 764 15.86 -39.81 -2.57
C THR A 764 16.57 -41.13 -2.83
N GLY A 765 16.60 -41.62 -4.07
CA GLY A 765 17.12 -42.96 -4.41
C GLY A 765 16.28 -44.10 -3.82
N VAL A 766 15.30 -43.83 -2.96
CA VAL A 766 14.43 -44.84 -2.32
C VAL A 766 13.68 -45.62 -3.40
N LEU A 767 13.68 -46.93 -3.22
CA LEU A 767 13.03 -47.89 -4.10
C LEU A 767 11.77 -48.44 -3.46
N ALA A 768 11.85 -48.97 -2.24
CA ALA A 768 10.69 -49.53 -1.56
C ALA A 768 10.87 -49.55 -0.04
N ARG A 769 9.78 -49.80 0.69
CA ARG A 769 9.80 -50.11 2.12
C ARG A 769 9.14 -51.45 2.38
N LEU A 770 9.61 -52.17 3.40
CA LEU A 770 8.98 -53.38 3.92
C LEU A 770 8.79 -53.29 5.43
N TRP A 771 7.55 -53.42 5.90
CA TRP A 771 7.17 -53.43 7.30
C TRP A 771 6.96 -54.85 7.81
N PHE A 772 7.32 -55.08 9.07
CA PHE A 772 7.15 -56.37 9.74
C PHE A 772 6.02 -56.28 10.79
N ASN A 773 5.27 -57.37 10.93
CA ASN A 773 4.27 -57.49 12.00
C ASN A 773 4.94 -57.83 13.35
N LYS A 774 4.13 -57.94 14.41
CA LYS A 774 4.61 -58.30 15.76
C LYS A 774 5.29 -59.67 15.83
N GLU A 775 5.00 -60.57 14.89
CA GLU A 775 5.63 -61.89 14.77
C GLU A 775 6.91 -61.86 13.92
N LYS A 776 7.41 -60.67 13.57
CA LYS A 776 8.60 -60.46 12.73
C LYS A 776 8.48 -61.05 11.31
N LYS A 777 7.25 -61.13 10.78
CA LYS A 777 7.01 -61.54 9.39
C LYS A 777 6.71 -60.33 8.51
N PRO A 778 7.11 -60.34 7.23
CA PRO A 778 6.71 -59.34 6.25
C PRO A 778 5.19 -59.12 6.26
N ASP A 779 4.76 -57.88 6.47
CA ASP A 779 3.35 -57.51 6.66
C ASP A 779 2.85 -56.57 5.57
N PHE A 780 3.60 -55.50 5.28
CA PHE A 780 3.18 -54.46 4.34
C PHE A 780 4.38 -53.90 3.57
N GLY A 781 4.28 -53.80 2.24
CA GLY A 781 5.33 -53.22 1.39
C GLY A 781 6.01 -54.25 0.48
N ILE A 782 7.23 -53.97 0.01
CA ILE A 782 7.93 -54.82 -0.97
C ILE A 782 9.25 -55.31 -0.40
N LEU A 783 9.43 -56.63 -0.38
CA LEU A 783 10.70 -57.31 -0.13
C LEU A 783 11.53 -57.34 -1.42
N ILE A 784 12.81 -57.03 -1.31
CA ILE A 784 13.78 -57.08 -2.40
C ILE A 784 14.95 -57.97 -1.97
N GLU A 785 15.24 -59.00 -2.75
CA GLU A 785 16.35 -59.93 -2.51
C GLU A 785 17.24 -60.02 -3.76
N LYS A 786 18.56 -60.19 -3.58
CA LYS A 786 19.51 -60.42 -4.67
C LYS A 786 19.69 -61.92 -4.86
N ASN A 787 19.29 -62.42 -6.02
CA ASN A 787 19.37 -63.84 -6.33
C ASN A 787 20.78 -64.25 -6.79
N LYS A 788 21.00 -65.56 -6.97
CA LYS A 788 22.31 -66.14 -7.33
C LYS A 788 22.87 -65.68 -8.68
N ASN A 789 22.03 -65.11 -9.55
CA ASN A 789 22.43 -64.59 -10.87
C ASN A 789 22.66 -63.07 -10.84
N GLU A 790 22.84 -62.48 -9.65
CA GLU A 790 22.99 -61.02 -9.43
C GLU A 790 21.79 -60.18 -9.89
N MET A 791 20.63 -60.80 -10.09
CA MET A 791 19.36 -60.13 -10.37
C MET A 791 18.51 -60.00 -9.11
N TYR A 792 17.42 -59.23 -9.18
CA TYR A 792 16.56 -58.94 -8.03
C TYR A 792 15.25 -59.71 -8.10
N ASP A 793 14.87 -60.32 -6.98
CA ASP A 793 13.57 -60.93 -6.76
C ASP A 793 12.75 -59.98 -5.86
N LEU A 794 11.55 -59.62 -6.30
CA LEU A 794 10.64 -58.66 -5.69
C LEU A 794 9.37 -59.34 -5.21
N LYS A 795 8.93 -59.06 -3.98
CA LYS A 795 7.71 -59.66 -3.42
C LYS A 795 6.91 -58.64 -2.62
N SER A 796 5.67 -58.36 -3.04
CA SER A 796 4.79 -57.40 -2.38
C SER A 796 3.88 -58.05 -1.34
N PHE A 797 3.74 -57.41 -0.19
CA PHE A 797 2.96 -57.85 0.96
C PHE A 797 1.89 -56.82 1.34
N LEU A 798 0.71 -57.33 1.73
CA LEU A 798 -0.37 -56.55 2.34
C LEU A 798 -1.05 -57.37 3.44
N LYS A 799 -1.00 -56.89 4.69
CA LYS A 799 -1.53 -57.58 5.87
C LYS A 799 -1.01 -59.04 5.99
N GLY A 800 0.27 -59.24 5.69
CA GLY A 800 0.95 -60.53 5.75
C GLY A 800 0.71 -61.46 4.55
N LYS A 801 -0.12 -61.06 3.57
CA LYS A 801 -0.38 -61.83 2.35
C LYS A 801 0.48 -61.35 1.20
N VAL A 802 0.97 -62.28 0.38
CA VAL A 802 1.70 -61.98 -0.86
C VAL A 802 0.69 -61.57 -1.93
N LEU A 803 0.83 -60.36 -2.47
CA LEU A 803 -0.02 -59.84 -3.55
C LEU A 803 0.59 -60.02 -4.95
N GLY A 804 1.91 -60.17 -5.03
CA GLY A 804 2.62 -60.18 -6.29
C GLY A 804 4.09 -60.52 -6.09
N GLU A 805 4.65 -61.23 -7.08
CA GLU A 805 6.05 -61.63 -7.08
C GLU A 805 6.63 -61.45 -8.49
N LYS A 806 7.86 -60.94 -8.54
CA LYS A 806 8.67 -60.87 -9.76
C LYS A 806 10.06 -61.41 -9.49
N LYS A 807 10.55 -62.25 -10.39
CA LYS A 807 11.87 -62.86 -10.29
C LYS A 807 12.78 -62.39 -11.41
N ASN A 808 14.08 -62.42 -11.16
CA ASN A 808 15.11 -62.13 -12.17
C ASN A 808 14.97 -60.73 -12.79
N VAL A 809 14.65 -59.73 -11.96
CA VAL A 809 14.57 -58.34 -12.40
C VAL A 809 15.98 -57.75 -12.48
N ILE A 810 16.36 -57.23 -13.64
CA ILE A 810 17.64 -56.52 -13.78
C ILE A 810 17.54 -55.13 -13.14
N PHE A 811 18.67 -54.61 -12.65
CA PHE A 811 18.72 -53.32 -11.95
C PHE A 811 17.99 -52.19 -12.70
N LYS A 812 18.21 -52.07 -14.01
CA LYS A 812 17.60 -51.03 -14.86
C LYS A 812 16.07 -51.04 -14.84
N ASP A 813 15.45 -52.20 -14.65
CA ASP A 813 13.99 -52.35 -14.69
C ASP A 813 13.36 -52.34 -13.29
N ILE A 814 14.17 -52.26 -12.21
CA ILE A 814 13.69 -52.48 -10.85
C ILE A 814 12.65 -51.45 -10.39
N ARG A 815 12.85 -50.16 -10.69
CA ARG A 815 11.90 -49.09 -10.34
C ARG A 815 10.54 -49.34 -10.99
N LYS A 816 10.54 -49.67 -12.27
CA LYS A 816 9.32 -49.95 -13.03
C LYS A 816 8.56 -51.14 -12.45
N GLU A 817 9.24 -52.23 -12.11
CA GLU A 817 8.59 -53.42 -11.53
C GLU A 817 8.08 -53.14 -10.10
N ILE A 818 8.80 -52.34 -9.32
CA ILE A 818 8.34 -51.85 -8.01
C ILE A 818 7.07 -51.01 -8.15
N ASP A 819 7.02 -50.05 -9.07
CA ASP A 819 5.84 -49.20 -9.29
C ASP A 819 4.59 -50.03 -9.61
N ILE A 820 4.75 -51.11 -10.40
CA ILE A 820 3.67 -52.06 -10.71
C ILE A 820 3.19 -52.77 -9.45
N LEU A 821 4.10 -53.23 -8.59
CA LEU A 821 3.78 -53.90 -7.33
C LEU A 821 3.15 -52.95 -6.30
N GLU A 822 3.65 -51.71 -6.19
CA GLU A 822 3.06 -50.68 -5.32
C GLU A 822 1.66 -50.30 -5.75
N LYS A 823 1.42 -50.19 -7.06
CA LYS A 823 0.09 -49.93 -7.61
C LYS A 823 -0.90 -51.02 -7.20
N LYS A 824 -0.49 -52.30 -7.25
CA LYS A 824 -1.32 -53.42 -6.76
C LYS A 824 -1.60 -53.33 -5.27
N ILE A 825 -0.58 -53.01 -4.46
CA ILE A 825 -0.79 -52.77 -3.01
C ILE A 825 -1.82 -51.65 -2.79
N LYS A 826 -1.74 -50.54 -3.54
CA LYS A 826 -2.67 -49.40 -3.42
C LYS A 826 -4.09 -49.75 -3.89
N GLU A 827 -4.24 -50.55 -4.94
CA GLU A 827 -5.53 -51.02 -5.45
C GLU A 827 -6.23 -51.96 -4.45
N ASP A 828 -5.51 -52.91 -3.85
CA ASP A 828 -6.07 -53.84 -2.85
C ASP A 828 -6.23 -53.24 -1.45
N PHE A 829 -5.57 -52.11 -1.16
CA PHE A 829 -5.71 -51.39 0.11
C PHE A 829 -6.95 -50.48 0.16
N LYS A 830 -7.39 -49.96 -1.00
CA LYS A 830 -8.65 -49.19 -1.15
C LYS A 830 -9.85 -50.11 -1.10
#